data_AF-A0AAD2HYC3-F1
#
_entry.id   AF-A0AAD2HYC3-F1
#
_cell.length_a   1.000
_cell.length_b   1.000
_cell.length_c   1.000
_cell.angle_alpha   90.00
_cell.angle_beta   90.00
_cell.angle_gamma   90.00
#
_symmetry.space_group_name_H-M   'P 1'
#
loop_
_entity.id
_entity.type
_entity.pdbx_description
1 polymer ?
#
loop_
_entity_poly.entity_id
_entity_poly.type
_entity_poly.pdbx_seq_one_letter_code
_entity_poly.pdbx_strand_id
1 'polypeptide(L)'
;MNSSRTATKVEHAESRTSLFPSPPLPLPFSRAFFRPIFLCQPEHLQSFLPTPLNILMLLSTLFSTLLAAGAVSAAPLAARDVSLNAAAVAQSQVRDTTATRALSATTITTSDGRCLSVDPFSGDFRENLTPISAVKCDGSANQTWDVITSGVHNNVKGQALIVSALTQACLNFDNRRQPGNQVLLFSCGGRADGSGQVQSAQLYAFNGATGPQALVPQSSNGKTCLTINSANHLDQVDCNGASSATGLELFTFGGSGAAAAAATTAAAAAATTAAALATTSDAAAATCAGGKTTVTVTVTVTQSAAAVSTAAVITAAATTAAPTNVAVVQTTAAATAASGPIAVSGAGGVLNPTAVAESHPRDTTAVRAASGVPIKDSAGKCLTVNPQAGDFRENLIPIQLAACDGSAGQQWDFITQGIHNNQANSALIVSTLTNGCLNFDDRRAPGDQVIIFSCGGRADGSGKVTNSQLFPFTSSSLSAPYVLAPENGNNKVCFVDNNGRLGNTACDATKAAANQLFTIGSGAAAAAAGTTVAAATTAAAAVTTTAAAVTSIAAAAVTTAAPATTTVAATATGPISVSRAGLALNPTAVAESQARDNTATRAATGVQIKDSTGKCLAVNPLAGDFRENLIPVDVVACDGSAGQKWDFITKGVHNDQANSALIVSSLTQGCLNFDDRRAAGDQVLLFSCGGRADGAGKVTNSQLFPFTSTSLSAPYALAPENGNNQVCFVNNNGVLDNVSCNAASASGNQLFTIVP
;
A
#
# COMPACT_ATOMS: atom_id res chain seq x y z
N MET A 1 66.04 2.36 9.42
CA MET A 1 67.01 2.04 8.34
C MET A 1 66.68 0.66 7.77
N ASN A 2 66.35 0.66 6.48
CA ASN A 2 66.16 -0.42 5.50
C ASN A 2 66.08 -1.89 5.93
N SER A 3 65.00 -2.55 5.49
CA SER A 3 65.19 -3.80 4.73
C SER A 3 64.03 -4.02 3.75
N SER A 4 64.36 -3.91 2.46
CA SER A 4 63.51 -4.19 1.30
C SER A 4 63.37 -5.71 1.11
N ARG A 5 62.17 -6.19 0.74
CA ARG A 5 62.03 -7.45 0.00
C ARG A 5 61.10 -7.30 -1.19
N THR A 6 61.71 -7.54 -2.32
CA THR A 6 61.23 -7.68 -3.69
C THR A 6 60.25 -8.86 -3.82
N ALA A 7 59.22 -8.64 -4.63
CA ALA A 7 58.26 -9.65 -5.06
C ALA A 7 58.84 -10.50 -6.20
N THR A 8 58.67 -11.82 -6.12
CA THR A 8 58.86 -12.74 -7.23
C THR A 8 57.56 -13.49 -7.49
N LYS A 9 57.04 -13.31 -8.69
CA LYS A 9 55.86 -13.94 -9.28
C LYS A 9 56.20 -15.39 -9.65
N VAL A 10 55.44 -16.35 -9.16
CA VAL A 10 55.49 -17.76 -9.60
C VAL A 10 54.15 -18.11 -10.23
N GLU A 11 54.18 -18.37 -11.53
CA GLU A 11 53.10 -18.99 -12.29
C GLU A 11 53.02 -20.48 -11.93
N HIS A 12 51.81 -20.97 -11.65
CA HIS A 12 51.49 -22.40 -11.64
C HIS A 12 50.38 -22.65 -12.64
N ALA A 13 50.77 -23.34 -13.71
CA ALA A 13 49.88 -24.04 -14.61
C ALA A 13 49.65 -25.46 -14.05
N GLU A 14 48.44 -25.76 -13.60
CA GLU A 14 48.00 -27.13 -13.36
C GLU A 14 46.86 -27.48 -14.31
N SER A 15 47.18 -28.42 -15.20
CA SER A 15 46.28 -29.21 -16.02
C SER A 15 45.43 -30.12 -15.14
N ARG A 16 44.10 -30.02 -15.23
CA ARG A 16 43.17 -31.06 -14.75
C ARG A 16 42.25 -31.52 -15.88
N THR A 17 42.50 -32.75 -16.28
CA THR A 17 41.68 -33.66 -17.07
C THR A 17 40.32 -33.88 -16.42
N SER A 18 39.23 -33.48 -17.09
CA SER A 18 37.85 -33.83 -16.72
C SER A 18 37.40 -35.08 -17.47
N LEU A 19 37.24 -36.19 -16.74
CA LEU A 19 36.50 -37.37 -17.18
C LEU A 19 34.99 -37.09 -17.00
N PHE A 20 34.25 -37.04 -18.11
CA PHE A 20 32.78 -37.08 -18.12
C PHE A 20 32.30 -38.52 -18.27
N PRO A 21 31.29 -39.01 -17.51
CA PRO A 21 30.54 -40.19 -17.89
C PRO A 21 29.36 -39.81 -18.79
N SER A 22 29.24 -40.53 -19.91
CA SER A 22 28.16 -40.45 -20.90
C SER A 22 26.79 -40.88 -20.34
N PRO A 23 25.67 -40.38 -20.92
CA PRO A 23 24.32 -40.86 -20.60
C PRO A 23 23.99 -42.18 -21.32
N PRO A 24 23.11 -43.04 -20.76
CA PRO A 24 22.69 -44.26 -21.46
C PRO A 24 21.57 -44.00 -22.49
N LEU A 25 21.71 -44.66 -23.63
CA LEU A 25 20.74 -44.75 -24.73
C LEU A 25 19.54 -45.66 -24.38
N PRO A 26 18.38 -45.51 -25.07
CA PRO A 26 17.16 -46.27 -24.80
C PRO A 26 17.03 -47.52 -25.69
N LEU A 27 16.48 -48.60 -25.14
CA LEU A 27 15.98 -49.79 -25.87
C LEU A 27 14.84 -50.45 -25.05
N PRO A 28 14.01 -51.33 -25.64
CA PRO A 28 13.10 -51.07 -26.75
C PRO A 28 11.65 -51.49 -26.41
N PHE A 29 10.72 -51.12 -27.28
CA PHE A 29 9.32 -51.57 -27.31
C PHE A 29 9.18 -53.10 -27.24
N SER A 30 8.30 -53.59 -26.37
CA SER A 30 7.75 -54.95 -26.46
C SER A 30 6.24 -54.94 -26.31
N ARG A 31 5.59 -55.48 -27.35
CA ARG A 31 4.16 -55.78 -27.47
C ARG A 31 3.78 -56.96 -26.56
N ALA A 32 2.63 -56.88 -25.89
CA ALA A 32 1.90 -58.04 -25.36
C ALA A 32 0.40 -57.81 -25.63
N PHE A 33 -0.17 -58.48 -26.63
CA PHE A 33 -0.89 -59.76 -26.53
C PHE A 33 -2.15 -59.71 -25.65
N PHE A 34 -3.27 -59.49 -26.32
CA PHE A 34 -4.64 -59.81 -25.89
C PHE A 34 -4.83 -61.34 -25.85
N ARG A 35 -5.36 -61.88 -24.75
CA ARG A 35 -6.33 -62.99 -24.76
C ARG A 35 -7.12 -63.09 -23.44
N PRO A 36 -8.38 -63.58 -23.47
CA PRO A 36 -9.39 -63.33 -22.46
C PRO A 36 -9.47 -64.43 -21.40
N ILE A 37 -9.92 -64.08 -20.19
CA ILE A 37 -10.31 -65.04 -19.15
C ILE A 37 -11.82 -64.95 -18.91
N PHE A 38 -12.37 -66.15 -18.80
CA PHE A 38 -13.76 -66.56 -18.62
C PHE A 38 -14.42 -66.05 -17.33
N LEU A 39 -15.71 -65.72 -17.48
CA LEU A 39 -16.87 -66.07 -16.63
C LEU A 39 -16.70 -66.18 -15.10
N CYS A 40 -17.42 -65.31 -14.39
CA CYS A 40 -18.25 -65.72 -13.25
C CYS A 40 -19.43 -64.74 -13.07
N GLN A 41 -20.66 -65.24 -13.10
CA GLN A 41 -21.89 -64.53 -12.73
C GLN A 41 -21.87 -64.16 -11.23
N PRO A 42 -22.71 -63.20 -10.81
CA PRO A 42 -23.93 -63.63 -10.14
C PRO A 42 -25.20 -62.89 -10.61
N GLU A 43 -26.30 -63.62 -10.47
CA GLU A 43 -27.69 -63.20 -10.67
C GLU A 43 -28.20 -62.27 -9.56
N HIS A 44 -29.40 -61.72 -9.84
CA HIS A 44 -30.37 -61.10 -8.94
C HIS A 44 -30.16 -59.64 -8.51
N LEU A 45 -30.82 -58.73 -9.24
CA LEU A 45 -31.89 -57.87 -8.67
C LEU A 45 -32.66 -57.16 -9.80
N GLN A 46 -33.87 -57.64 -10.07
CA GLN A 46 -34.91 -56.89 -10.78
C GLN A 46 -35.51 -55.86 -9.81
N SER A 47 -35.63 -54.60 -10.22
CA SER A 47 -36.90 -53.84 -10.21
C SER A 47 -36.72 -52.33 -10.43
N PHE A 48 -37.65 -51.76 -11.20
CA PHE A 48 -37.96 -50.34 -11.43
C PHE A 48 -37.00 -49.50 -12.30
N LEU A 49 -37.22 -49.55 -13.62
CA LEU A 49 -36.87 -48.45 -14.53
C LEU A 49 -38.17 -47.81 -15.07
N PRO A 50 -38.28 -46.48 -15.10
CA PRO A 50 -39.39 -45.78 -15.76
C PRO A 50 -39.24 -45.83 -17.28
N THR A 51 -40.38 -45.80 -17.98
CA THR A 51 -40.50 -45.93 -19.43
C THR A 51 -39.77 -44.80 -20.21
N PRO A 52 -39.27 -45.08 -21.43
CA PRO A 52 -38.39 -44.18 -22.20
C PRO A 52 -39.03 -42.85 -22.66
N LEU A 53 -40.34 -42.68 -22.47
CA LEU A 53 -41.06 -41.47 -22.88
C LEU A 53 -40.88 -40.30 -21.88
N ASN A 54 -40.60 -40.59 -20.60
CA ASN A 54 -40.42 -39.56 -19.58
C ASN A 54 -39.01 -38.94 -19.57
N ILE A 55 -38.01 -39.64 -20.10
CA ILE A 55 -36.62 -39.14 -20.17
C ILE A 55 -36.48 -38.07 -21.25
N LEU A 56 -37.22 -38.18 -22.36
CA LEU A 56 -37.14 -37.22 -23.47
C LEU A 56 -37.82 -35.87 -23.15
N MET A 57 -38.88 -35.85 -22.33
CA MET A 57 -39.51 -34.61 -21.86
C MET A 57 -38.70 -33.90 -20.75
N LEU A 58 -37.98 -34.65 -19.90
CA LEU A 58 -37.08 -34.05 -18.91
C LEU A 58 -35.84 -33.40 -19.54
N LEU A 59 -35.26 -34.01 -20.60
CA LEU A 59 -34.09 -33.41 -21.27
C LEU A 59 -34.45 -32.11 -22.04
N SER A 60 -35.64 -32.02 -22.63
CA SER A 60 -36.07 -30.81 -23.37
C SER A 60 -36.37 -29.61 -22.45
N THR A 61 -36.90 -29.89 -21.25
CA THR A 61 -37.15 -28.86 -20.23
C THR A 61 -35.87 -28.42 -19.52
N LEU A 62 -34.88 -29.31 -19.30
CA LEU A 62 -33.56 -28.94 -18.80
C LEU A 62 -32.74 -28.10 -19.82
N PHE A 63 -32.81 -28.41 -21.11
CA PHE A 63 -32.08 -27.63 -22.13
C PHE A 63 -32.65 -26.21 -22.30
N SER A 64 -33.97 -26.06 -22.22
CA SER A 64 -34.64 -24.75 -22.35
C SER A 64 -34.43 -23.85 -21.11
N THR A 65 -34.27 -24.45 -19.92
CA THR A 65 -33.95 -23.72 -18.67
C THR A 65 -32.47 -23.34 -18.57
N LEU A 66 -31.55 -24.16 -19.09
CA LEU A 66 -30.12 -23.79 -19.18
C LEU A 66 -29.86 -22.64 -20.18
N LEU A 67 -30.59 -22.57 -21.30
CA LEU A 67 -30.43 -21.45 -22.25
C LEU A 67 -31.00 -20.13 -21.71
N ALA A 68 -32.06 -20.16 -20.89
CA ALA A 68 -32.63 -18.96 -20.28
C ALA A 68 -31.76 -18.42 -19.12
N ALA A 69 -31.02 -19.26 -18.42
CA ALA A 69 -30.11 -18.85 -17.35
C ALA A 69 -28.82 -18.16 -17.86
N GLY A 70 -28.44 -18.37 -19.13
CA GLY A 70 -27.24 -17.76 -19.73
C GLY A 70 -27.38 -16.30 -20.16
N ALA A 71 -28.60 -15.77 -20.26
CA ALA A 71 -28.84 -14.39 -20.73
C ALA A 71 -28.87 -13.33 -19.60
N VAL A 72 -28.85 -13.74 -18.32
CA VAL A 72 -28.95 -12.82 -17.17
C VAL A 72 -27.57 -12.45 -16.57
N SER A 73 -26.47 -13.06 -17.05
CA SER A 73 -25.12 -12.82 -16.52
C SER A 73 -24.33 -11.69 -17.20
N ALA A 74 -24.90 -11.03 -18.21
CA ALA A 74 -24.29 -9.88 -18.90
C ALA A 74 -24.90 -8.56 -18.41
N ALA A 75 -24.93 -8.34 -17.10
CA ALA A 75 -25.16 -6.99 -16.60
C ALA A 75 -23.94 -6.13 -16.99
N PRO A 76 -24.11 -4.97 -17.66
CA PRO A 76 -23.00 -4.07 -17.92
C PRO A 76 -22.36 -3.69 -16.58
N LEU A 77 -21.04 -3.86 -16.48
CA LEU A 77 -20.26 -3.41 -15.33
C LEU A 77 -20.62 -1.93 -15.09
N ALA A 78 -21.29 -1.64 -13.97
CA ALA A 78 -21.54 -0.26 -13.59
C ALA A 78 -20.18 0.44 -13.49
N ALA A 79 -20.06 1.61 -14.12
CA ALA A 79 -18.87 2.42 -14.06
C ALA A 79 -18.48 2.62 -12.59
N ARG A 80 -17.21 2.36 -12.26
CA ARG A 80 -16.68 2.56 -10.91
C ARG A 80 -16.80 4.05 -10.61
N ASP A 81 -17.58 4.42 -9.59
CA ASP A 81 -17.61 5.81 -9.12
C ASP A 81 -16.36 6.04 -8.26
N VAL A 82 -15.27 6.44 -8.91
CA VAL A 82 -14.00 6.74 -8.25
C VAL A 82 -13.95 8.24 -7.98
N SER A 83 -13.95 8.61 -6.71
CA SER A 83 -13.69 10.00 -6.31
C SER A 83 -12.20 10.30 -6.49
N LEU A 84 -11.89 11.17 -7.44
CA LEU A 84 -10.52 11.63 -7.70
C LEU A 84 -10.04 12.56 -6.58
N ASN A 85 -8.82 12.35 -6.12
CA ASN A 85 -8.15 13.29 -5.24
C ASN A 85 -7.33 14.26 -6.09
N ALA A 86 -7.83 15.48 -6.26
CA ALA A 86 -7.20 16.48 -7.12
C ALA A 86 -5.72 16.76 -6.79
N ALA A 87 -5.34 16.74 -5.51
CA ALA A 87 -3.94 16.95 -5.11
C ALA A 87 -3.06 15.74 -5.50
N ALA A 88 -3.58 14.53 -5.31
CA ALA A 88 -2.86 13.31 -5.68
C ALA A 88 -2.76 13.15 -7.21
N VAL A 89 -3.79 13.55 -7.96
CA VAL A 89 -3.75 13.64 -9.44
C VAL A 89 -2.72 14.68 -9.88
N ALA A 90 -2.75 15.89 -9.30
CA ALA A 90 -1.78 16.94 -9.64
C ALA A 90 -0.33 16.54 -9.35
N GLN A 91 -0.10 15.74 -8.31
CA GLN A 91 1.21 15.18 -7.98
C GLN A 91 1.61 14.04 -8.94
N SER A 92 0.67 13.16 -9.28
CA SER A 92 0.98 11.94 -10.05
C SER A 92 1.03 12.14 -11.55
N GLN A 93 0.18 13.00 -12.10
CA GLN A 93 0.05 13.22 -13.53
C GLN A 93 0.66 14.55 -13.96
N VAL A 94 1.92 14.76 -13.56
CA VAL A 94 2.65 15.99 -13.88
C VAL A 94 3.07 15.98 -15.35
N ARG A 95 2.64 17.01 -16.08
CA ARG A 95 3.05 17.23 -17.46
C ARG A 95 4.56 17.48 -17.54
N ASP A 96 5.26 16.69 -18.35
CA ASP A 96 6.65 16.97 -18.71
C ASP A 96 6.72 18.20 -19.63
N THR A 97 7.20 19.32 -19.07
CA THR A 97 7.36 20.60 -19.78
C THR A 97 8.64 20.67 -20.61
N THR A 98 9.56 19.72 -20.43
CA THR A 98 10.80 19.60 -21.21
C THR A 98 10.65 18.68 -22.42
N ALA A 99 9.49 18.03 -22.54
CA ALA A 99 9.22 17.01 -23.53
C ALA A 99 9.25 17.56 -24.97
N THR A 100 9.98 16.87 -25.85
CA THR A 100 9.84 17.00 -27.31
C THR A 100 8.73 16.07 -27.78
N ARG A 101 7.62 16.67 -28.19
CA ARG A 101 6.43 15.97 -28.70
C ARG A 101 6.58 15.81 -30.22
N ALA A 102 6.72 14.57 -30.68
CA ALA A 102 6.69 14.26 -32.11
C ALA A 102 5.29 14.49 -32.68
N LEU A 103 4.26 14.17 -31.89
CA LEU A 103 2.85 14.44 -32.18
C LEU A 103 2.20 14.99 -30.91
N SER A 104 1.28 15.96 -31.06
CA SER A 104 0.54 16.55 -29.95
C SER A 104 -0.95 16.53 -30.21
N ALA A 105 -1.75 16.17 -29.20
CA ALA A 105 -3.20 16.02 -29.27
C ALA A 105 -3.67 15.21 -30.50
N THR A 106 -2.89 14.20 -30.88
CA THR A 106 -3.20 13.33 -32.03
C THR A 106 -4.18 12.24 -31.63
N THR A 107 -4.97 11.75 -32.59
CA THR A 107 -5.73 10.51 -32.43
C THR A 107 -4.81 9.31 -32.64
N ILE A 108 -5.15 8.18 -32.02
CA ILE A 108 -4.56 6.86 -32.32
C ILE A 108 -5.71 5.96 -32.77
N THR A 109 -5.67 5.55 -34.04
CA THR A 109 -6.73 4.78 -34.68
C THR A 109 -6.29 3.33 -34.88
N THR A 110 -7.15 2.38 -34.50
CA THR A 110 -6.99 0.95 -34.72
C THR A 110 -7.20 0.61 -36.21
N SER A 111 -6.74 -0.56 -36.66
CA SER A 111 -6.90 -0.99 -38.07
C SER A 111 -8.36 -1.06 -38.55
N ASP A 112 -9.32 -1.22 -37.64
CA ASP A 112 -10.76 -1.25 -37.91
C ASP A 112 -11.44 0.13 -37.79
N GLY A 113 -10.67 1.21 -37.64
CA GLY A 113 -11.15 2.60 -37.70
C GLY A 113 -11.69 3.16 -36.39
N ARG A 114 -11.48 2.49 -35.25
CA ARG A 114 -11.83 2.99 -33.92
C ARG A 114 -10.69 3.81 -33.31
N CYS A 115 -11.00 4.69 -32.36
CA CYS A 115 -10.01 5.50 -31.67
C CYS A 115 -9.75 4.97 -30.26
N LEU A 116 -8.49 4.99 -29.84
CA LEU A 116 -8.15 4.77 -28.44
C LEU A 116 -8.70 5.93 -27.59
N SER A 117 -9.41 5.58 -26.53
CA SER A 117 -10.12 6.49 -25.64
C SER A 117 -9.88 6.10 -24.19
N VAL A 118 -9.89 7.10 -23.32
CA VAL A 118 -9.71 6.91 -21.86
C VAL A 118 -10.93 7.44 -21.11
N ASP A 119 -11.17 6.91 -19.92
CA ASP A 119 -12.11 7.50 -18.97
C ASP A 119 -11.32 7.86 -17.70
N PRO A 120 -11.14 9.17 -17.38
CA PRO A 120 -10.33 9.58 -16.24
C PRO A 120 -10.86 9.04 -14.90
N PHE A 121 -12.13 8.66 -14.81
CA PHE A 121 -12.74 8.12 -13.59
C PHE A 121 -12.63 6.59 -13.47
N SER A 122 -12.02 5.92 -14.45
CA SER A 122 -11.94 4.45 -14.47
C SER A 122 -10.69 3.87 -13.77
N GLY A 123 -9.76 4.73 -13.34
CA GLY A 123 -8.54 4.37 -12.62
C GLY A 123 -8.67 4.36 -11.09
N ASP A 124 -7.54 4.54 -10.39
CA ASP A 124 -7.49 4.80 -8.94
C ASP A 124 -7.71 6.30 -8.63
N PHE A 125 -7.67 6.69 -7.35
CA PHE A 125 -7.86 8.07 -6.91
C PHE A 125 -6.82 9.08 -7.45
N ARG A 126 -5.78 8.60 -8.15
CA ARG A 126 -4.71 9.36 -8.82
C ARG A 126 -4.81 9.28 -10.35
N GLU A 127 -5.88 8.70 -10.89
CA GLU A 127 -6.04 8.37 -12.31
C GLU A 127 -5.02 7.32 -12.84
N ASN A 128 -4.28 6.63 -11.95
CA ASN A 128 -3.46 5.50 -12.36
C ASN A 128 -4.33 4.27 -12.61
N LEU A 129 -3.78 3.28 -13.32
CA LEU A 129 -4.46 2.03 -13.64
C LEU A 129 -5.75 2.25 -14.47
N THR A 130 -5.83 3.38 -15.18
CA THR A 130 -6.95 3.74 -16.05
C THR A 130 -6.90 2.87 -17.31
N PRO A 131 -7.89 2.01 -17.58
CA PRO A 131 -7.93 1.21 -18.81
C PRO A 131 -8.07 2.08 -20.06
N ILE A 132 -7.64 1.53 -21.21
CA ILE A 132 -7.81 2.15 -22.52
C ILE A 132 -8.81 1.32 -23.32
N SER A 133 -9.76 2.00 -23.96
CA SER A 133 -10.81 1.37 -24.77
C SER A 133 -10.73 1.83 -26.22
N ALA A 134 -11.09 0.96 -27.16
CA ALA A 134 -11.25 1.30 -28.58
C ALA A 134 -12.72 1.58 -28.88
N VAL A 135 -13.05 2.85 -29.09
CA VAL A 135 -14.42 3.34 -29.30
C VAL A 135 -14.54 4.04 -30.67
N LYS A 136 -15.76 4.41 -31.07
CA LYS A 136 -15.94 5.20 -32.29
C LYS A 136 -15.22 6.54 -32.16
N CYS A 137 -14.44 6.91 -33.18
CA CYS A 137 -13.80 8.21 -33.22
C CYS A 137 -14.83 9.34 -33.22
N ASP A 138 -14.74 10.24 -32.23
CA ASP A 138 -15.63 11.40 -32.09
C ASP A 138 -14.86 12.73 -31.89
N GLY A 139 -13.53 12.67 -31.81
CA GLY A 139 -12.68 13.86 -31.67
C GLY A 139 -12.70 14.50 -30.29
N SER A 140 -13.28 13.82 -29.28
CA SER A 140 -13.28 14.29 -27.90
C SER A 140 -11.88 14.26 -27.26
N ALA A 141 -11.70 15.05 -26.20
CA ALA A 141 -10.41 15.20 -25.54
C ALA A 141 -9.85 13.88 -24.98
N ASN A 142 -10.72 12.94 -24.60
CA ASN A 142 -10.29 11.63 -24.10
C ASN A 142 -9.80 10.68 -25.22
N GLN A 143 -9.88 11.07 -26.49
CA GLN A 143 -9.32 10.36 -27.65
C GLN A 143 -8.02 10.98 -28.17
N THR A 144 -7.47 11.96 -27.43
CA THR A 144 -6.27 12.70 -27.85
C THR A 144 -5.04 12.28 -27.04
N TRP A 145 -3.92 12.19 -27.75
CA TRP A 145 -2.69 11.59 -27.27
C TRP A 145 -1.49 12.45 -27.68
N ASP A 146 -0.49 12.52 -26.82
CA ASP A 146 0.81 13.07 -27.14
C ASP A 146 1.81 11.92 -27.33
N VAL A 147 2.69 12.04 -28.33
CA VAL A 147 3.78 11.10 -28.58
C VAL A 147 5.10 11.81 -28.27
N ILE A 148 5.71 11.47 -27.13
CA ILE A 148 6.90 12.15 -26.62
C ILE A 148 8.14 11.31 -26.91
N THR A 149 9.09 11.87 -27.66
CA THR A 149 10.32 11.17 -28.11
C THR A 149 11.56 11.55 -27.31
N SER A 150 11.51 12.65 -26.56
CA SER A 150 12.50 12.98 -25.54
C SER A 150 11.91 13.87 -24.44
N GLY A 151 12.50 13.91 -23.25
CA GLY A 151 12.07 14.71 -22.10
C GLY A 151 12.68 14.19 -20.80
N VAL A 152 12.25 14.70 -19.64
CA VAL A 152 12.62 14.16 -18.31
C VAL A 152 12.21 12.69 -18.20
N HIS A 153 11.08 12.30 -18.80
CA HIS A 153 10.57 10.94 -18.77
C HIS A 153 10.86 10.13 -20.04
N ASN A 154 11.64 10.62 -21.00
CA ASN A 154 12.12 9.79 -22.11
C ASN A 154 13.51 10.23 -22.55
N ASN A 155 14.49 9.37 -22.34
CA ASN A 155 15.88 9.56 -22.76
C ASN A 155 16.37 8.43 -23.69
N VAL A 156 15.47 7.58 -24.20
CA VAL A 156 15.83 6.42 -25.01
C VAL A 156 15.54 6.68 -26.49
N LYS A 157 16.60 6.75 -27.30
CA LYS A 157 16.49 6.99 -28.74
C LYS A 157 15.64 5.91 -29.42
N GLY A 158 14.72 6.35 -30.29
CA GLY A 158 13.83 5.46 -31.05
C GLY A 158 12.66 4.89 -30.24
N GLN A 159 12.50 5.32 -28.99
CA GLN A 159 11.35 5.03 -28.15
C GLN A 159 10.48 6.27 -27.98
N ALA A 160 9.19 6.07 -27.76
CA ALA A 160 8.26 7.11 -27.38
C ALA A 160 7.47 6.72 -26.12
N LEU A 161 7.13 7.74 -25.35
CA LEU A 161 5.99 7.67 -24.42
C LEU A 161 4.72 8.01 -25.20
N ILE A 162 3.67 7.22 -24.98
CA ILE A 162 2.32 7.51 -25.47
C ILE A 162 1.53 8.05 -24.28
N VAL A 163 1.17 9.32 -24.31
CA VAL A 163 0.60 10.03 -23.14
C VAL A 163 -0.81 10.48 -23.46
N SER A 164 -1.76 10.25 -22.56
CA SER A 164 -3.09 10.84 -22.71
C SER A 164 -2.99 12.36 -22.58
N ALA A 165 -3.47 13.10 -23.59
CA ALA A 165 -3.46 14.56 -23.51
C ALA A 165 -4.49 15.08 -22.49
N LEU A 166 -5.49 14.26 -22.11
CA LEU A 166 -6.47 14.58 -21.07
C LEU A 166 -5.87 14.44 -19.67
N THR A 167 -5.34 13.26 -19.34
CA THR A 167 -4.92 12.94 -17.97
C THR A 167 -3.44 13.19 -17.71
N GLN A 168 -2.61 13.35 -18.75
CA GLN A 168 -1.13 13.38 -18.66
C GLN A 168 -0.49 12.06 -18.19
N ALA A 169 -1.27 10.99 -18.04
CA ALA A 169 -0.76 9.67 -17.72
C ALA A 169 -0.19 8.96 -18.96
N CYS A 170 0.84 8.13 -18.74
CA CYS A 170 1.52 7.38 -19.77
C CYS A 170 0.93 5.98 -19.95
N LEU A 171 0.84 5.53 -21.19
CA LEU A 171 0.58 4.14 -21.53
C LEU A 171 1.65 3.25 -20.89
N ASN A 172 1.22 2.22 -20.18
CA ASN A 172 2.07 1.32 -19.41
C ASN A 172 1.66 -0.13 -19.62
N PHE A 173 2.66 -0.98 -19.84
CA PHE A 173 2.50 -2.42 -19.94
C PHE A 173 3.06 -3.15 -18.72
N ASP A 174 2.20 -3.75 -17.89
CA ASP A 174 2.59 -4.51 -16.70
C ASP A 174 2.36 -6.02 -16.89
N ASN A 175 3.42 -6.75 -17.25
CA ASN A 175 3.37 -8.19 -17.48
C ASN A 175 3.05 -9.03 -16.22
N ARG A 176 3.03 -8.42 -15.03
CA ARG A 176 2.67 -9.10 -13.78
C ARG A 176 1.15 -9.16 -13.60
N ARG A 177 0.39 -8.35 -14.35
CA ARG A 177 -1.08 -8.36 -14.33
C ARG A 177 -1.60 -9.48 -15.24
N GLN A 178 -2.83 -9.90 -14.96
CA GLN A 178 -3.53 -10.87 -15.79
C GLN A 178 -3.90 -10.27 -17.15
N PRO A 179 -3.90 -11.06 -18.25
CA PRO A 179 -4.42 -10.63 -19.55
C PRO A 179 -5.81 -9.99 -19.43
N GLY A 180 -6.06 -8.95 -20.23
CA GLY A 180 -7.24 -8.08 -20.08
C GLY A 180 -7.03 -6.89 -19.13
N ASN A 181 -5.92 -6.86 -18.37
CA ASN A 181 -5.61 -5.78 -17.43
C ASN A 181 -4.12 -5.40 -17.44
N GLN A 182 -3.39 -5.74 -18.50
CA GLN A 182 -1.94 -5.52 -18.58
C GLN A 182 -1.56 -4.17 -19.18
N VAL A 183 -2.46 -3.57 -19.98
CA VAL A 183 -2.23 -2.31 -20.67
C VAL A 183 -3.13 -1.24 -20.09
N LEU A 184 -2.54 -0.28 -19.39
CA LEU A 184 -3.23 0.72 -18.58
C LEU A 184 -2.52 2.07 -18.72
N LEU A 185 -3.16 3.16 -18.32
CA LEU A 185 -2.45 4.39 -18.05
C LEU A 185 -1.88 4.38 -16.63
N PHE A 186 -0.66 4.88 -16.51
CA PHE A 186 0.06 5.02 -15.26
C PHE A 186 0.93 6.27 -15.33
N SER A 187 1.24 6.85 -14.19
CA SER A 187 2.11 8.02 -14.12
C SER A 187 3.45 7.80 -14.85
N CYS A 188 3.89 8.79 -15.63
CA CYS A 188 5.03 8.73 -16.55
C CYS A 188 6.41 8.51 -15.91
N GLY A 189 6.53 8.63 -14.59
CA GLY A 189 7.77 8.35 -13.83
C GLY A 189 7.93 6.90 -13.38
N GLY A 190 7.00 6.01 -13.74
CA GLY A 190 7.01 4.59 -13.36
C GLY A 190 6.67 4.32 -11.88
N ARG A 191 6.46 5.37 -11.08
CA ARG A 191 5.88 5.28 -9.72
C ARG A 191 4.50 5.93 -9.71
N ALA A 192 3.64 5.46 -8.83
CA ALA A 192 2.24 5.90 -8.78
C ALA A 192 2.06 7.39 -8.45
N ASP A 193 3.10 8.07 -7.95
CA ASP A 193 3.07 9.45 -7.47
C ASP A 193 3.72 10.45 -8.43
N GLY A 194 4.00 10.11 -9.69
CA GLY A 194 4.68 11.07 -10.59
C GLY A 194 6.19 10.93 -10.59
N SER A 195 6.75 10.43 -9.49
CA SER A 195 8.19 10.43 -9.29
C SER A 195 8.88 9.25 -10.00
N GLY A 196 10.20 9.30 -10.03
CA GLY A 196 11.03 8.19 -10.50
C GLY A 196 11.64 8.42 -11.87
N GLN A 197 11.89 7.33 -12.57
CA GLN A 197 12.44 7.30 -13.92
C GLN A 197 11.52 6.41 -14.74
N VAL A 198 11.31 6.79 -16.01
CA VAL A 198 10.51 6.01 -16.93
C VAL A 198 10.97 4.55 -16.94
N GLN A 199 10.01 3.65 -16.91
CA GLN A 199 10.31 2.22 -16.97
C GLN A 199 10.23 1.73 -18.42
N SER A 200 10.95 0.66 -18.72
CA SER A 200 10.84 -0.02 -20.02
C SER A 200 9.42 -0.51 -20.34
N ALA A 201 8.55 -0.61 -19.34
CA ALA A 201 7.12 -0.86 -19.48
C ALA A 201 6.33 0.26 -20.16
N GLN A 202 6.84 1.50 -20.15
CA GLN A 202 6.17 2.69 -20.69
C GLN A 202 6.79 3.17 -22.01
N LEU A 203 7.88 2.55 -22.44
CA LEU A 203 8.61 2.90 -23.65
C LEU A 203 8.16 2.00 -24.80
N TYR A 204 7.73 2.62 -25.90
CA TYR A 204 7.26 1.94 -27.10
C TYR A 204 8.10 2.34 -28.31
N ALA A 205 8.43 1.38 -29.16
CA ALA A 205 9.18 1.67 -30.38
C ALA A 205 8.40 2.66 -31.27
N PHE A 206 9.05 3.74 -31.70
CA PHE A 206 8.45 4.76 -32.55
C PHE A 206 9.43 5.20 -33.63
N ASN A 207 9.01 5.07 -34.89
CA ASN A 207 9.84 5.37 -36.06
C ASN A 207 9.56 6.75 -36.68
N GLY A 208 8.68 7.55 -36.07
CA GLY A 208 8.29 8.87 -36.58
C GLY A 208 7.21 8.84 -37.67
N ALA A 209 6.73 7.67 -38.09
CA ALA A 209 5.68 7.55 -39.10
C ALA A 209 4.29 7.70 -38.47
N THR A 210 3.37 8.31 -39.22
CA THR A 210 1.94 8.36 -38.88
C THR A 210 1.16 7.15 -39.37
N GLY A 211 1.77 6.30 -40.22
CA GLY A 211 1.15 5.10 -40.77
C GLY A 211 0.95 3.97 -39.74
N PRO A 212 0.30 2.86 -40.15
CA PRO A 212 0.08 1.71 -39.28
C PRO A 212 1.41 1.17 -38.71
N GLN A 213 1.51 1.12 -37.39
CA GLN A 213 2.64 0.52 -36.69
C GLN A 213 2.17 -0.29 -35.48
N ALA A 214 2.93 -1.32 -35.14
CA ALA A 214 2.75 -2.05 -33.90
C ALA A 214 3.22 -1.20 -32.71
N LEU A 215 2.48 -1.26 -31.60
CA LEU A 215 2.95 -0.73 -30.32
C LEU A 215 3.57 -1.90 -29.54
N VAL A 216 4.89 -1.89 -29.42
CA VAL A 216 5.66 -2.95 -28.78
C VAL A 216 6.33 -2.37 -27.53
N PRO A 217 5.92 -2.76 -26.31
CA PRO A 217 6.54 -2.28 -25.09
C PRO A 217 7.96 -2.82 -24.98
N GLN A 218 8.93 -1.96 -24.62
CA GLN A 218 10.34 -2.33 -24.52
C GLN A 218 10.57 -3.46 -23.51
N SER A 219 9.81 -3.49 -22.41
CA SER A 219 9.90 -4.55 -21.39
C SER A 219 9.57 -5.96 -21.91
N SER A 220 8.90 -6.09 -23.06
CA SER A 220 8.58 -7.39 -23.67
C SER A 220 9.71 -7.99 -24.51
N ASN A 221 10.82 -7.26 -24.71
CA ASN A 221 11.91 -7.65 -25.61
C ASN A 221 11.43 -8.00 -27.04
N GLY A 222 10.40 -7.28 -27.52
CA GLY A 222 9.87 -7.45 -28.87
C GLY A 222 8.91 -8.63 -29.05
N LYS A 223 8.58 -9.38 -28.00
CA LYS A 223 7.70 -10.56 -28.13
C LYS A 223 6.22 -10.21 -28.15
N THR A 224 5.86 -9.11 -27.51
CA THR A 224 4.47 -8.72 -27.26
C THR A 224 4.12 -7.46 -28.04
N CYS A 225 2.96 -7.46 -28.69
CA CYS A 225 2.35 -6.28 -29.28
C CYS A 225 1.08 -5.93 -28.53
N LEU A 226 0.71 -4.66 -28.55
CA LEU A 226 -0.62 -4.27 -28.12
C LEU A 226 -1.66 -4.67 -29.17
N THR A 227 -2.87 -5.02 -28.74
CA THR A 227 -4.00 -5.38 -29.60
C THR A 227 -5.32 -4.92 -28.97
N ILE A 228 -6.42 -4.97 -29.71
CA ILE A 228 -7.76 -4.78 -29.15
C ILE A 228 -8.41 -6.13 -28.90
N ASN A 229 -8.77 -6.40 -27.65
CA ASN A 229 -9.43 -7.65 -27.27
C ASN A 229 -10.93 -7.64 -27.61
N SER A 230 -11.60 -8.77 -27.36
CA SER A 230 -13.04 -8.94 -27.64
C SER A 230 -13.96 -8.04 -26.80
N ALA A 231 -13.45 -7.47 -25.70
CA ALA A 231 -14.17 -6.52 -24.86
C ALA A 231 -13.92 -5.06 -25.27
N ASN A 232 -13.28 -4.82 -26.43
CA ASN A 232 -12.91 -3.50 -26.94
C ASN A 232 -11.91 -2.74 -26.05
N HIS A 233 -11.13 -3.45 -25.23
CA HIS A 233 -10.05 -2.85 -24.47
C HIS A 233 -8.70 -3.08 -25.15
N LEU A 234 -7.79 -2.13 -24.96
CA LEU A 234 -6.40 -2.30 -25.34
C LEU A 234 -5.77 -3.34 -24.41
N ASP A 235 -5.12 -4.33 -25.01
CA ASP A 235 -4.57 -5.50 -24.34
C ASP A 235 -3.30 -5.93 -25.07
N GLN A 236 -2.80 -7.13 -24.77
CA GLN A 236 -1.61 -7.68 -25.39
C GLN A 236 -1.88 -8.95 -26.21
N VAL A 237 -0.97 -9.24 -27.14
CA VAL A 237 -0.85 -10.51 -27.84
C VAL A 237 0.61 -10.79 -28.18
N ASP A 238 0.97 -12.07 -28.27
CA ASP A 238 2.27 -12.49 -28.75
C ASP A 238 2.36 -12.27 -30.25
N CYS A 239 3.21 -11.32 -30.66
CA CYS A 239 3.41 -11.00 -32.07
C CYS A 239 4.81 -11.37 -32.58
N ASN A 240 5.74 -11.84 -31.74
CA ASN A 240 7.12 -12.20 -32.13
C ASN A 240 7.88 -11.08 -32.90
N GLY A 241 7.50 -9.83 -32.69
CA GLY A 241 8.13 -8.65 -33.29
C GLY A 241 7.14 -7.72 -33.95
N ALA A 242 7.51 -6.45 -34.09
CA ALA A 242 6.68 -5.45 -34.75
C ALA A 242 6.34 -5.78 -36.21
N SER A 243 7.21 -6.51 -36.92
CA SER A 243 7.03 -6.87 -38.33
C SER A 243 5.97 -7.93 -38.58
N SER A 244 5.60 -8.70 -37.56
CA SER A 244 4.59 -9.75 -37.62
C SER A 244 3.22 -9.31 -37.13
N ALA A 245 3.11 -8.05 -36.67
CA ALA A 245 1.86 -7.48 -36.25
C ALA A 245 0.86 -7.36 -37.42
N THR A 246 -0.38 -7.79 -37.21
CA THR A 246 -1.44 -7.73 -38.24
C THR A 246 -2.79 -7.32 -37.63
N GLY A 247 -3.70 -6.81 -38.48
CA GLY A 247 -5.05 -6.47 -38.05
C GLY A 247 -5.07 -5.52 -36.85
N LEU A 248 -5.77 -5.91 -35.77
CA LEU A 248 -5.97 -5.11 -34.55
C LEU A 248 -4.69 -4.84 -33.74
N GLU A 249 -3.56 -5.41 -34.16
CA GLU A 249 -2.23 -5.17 -33.58
C GLU A 249 -1.55 -3.92 -34.17
N LEU A 250 -2.15 -3.30 -35.20
CA LEU A 250 -1.63 -2.14 -35.90
C LEU A 250 -2.43 -0.88 -35.55
N PHE A 251 -1.70 0.20 -35.24
CA PHE A 251 -2.24 1.50 -34.85
C PHE A 251 -1.69 2.59 -35.75
N THR A 252 -2.56 3.53 -36.16
CA THR A 252 -2.24 4.67 -37.01
C THR A 252 -2.33 5.94 -36.18
N PHE A 253 -1.30 6.78 -36.22
CA PHE A 253 -1.31 8.07 -35.53
C PHE A 253 -1.85 9.16 -36.46
N GLY A 254 -2.78 9.97 -35.98
CA GLY A 254 -3.33 11.10 -36.73
C GLY A 254 -4.34 10.70 -37.80
N GLY A 255 -5.03 9.57 -37.61
CA GLY A 255 -6.13 9.16 -38.47
C GLY A 255 -7.25 10.20 -38.47
N SER A 256 -7.84 10.45 -39.65
CA SER A 256 -8.95 11.37 -39.88
C SER A 256 -10.26 10.86 -39.25
N GLY A 257 -10.29 10.69 -37.94
CA GLY A 257 -11.54 10.68 -37.18
C GLY A 257 -12.20 12.05 -37.36
N ALA A 258 -13.49 12.04 -37.73
CA ALA A 258 -14.32 13.17 -38.10
C ALA A 258 -13.80 14.55 -37.67
N ALA A 259 -13.66 15.46 -38.66
CA ALA A 259 -13.27 16.84 -38.46
C ALA A 259 -13.97 17.45 -37.24
N ALA A 260 -13.17 17.93 -36.28
CA ALA A 260 -13.64 18.77 -35.21
C ALA A 260 -14.51 19.88 -35.82
N ALA A 261 -15.76 19.99 -35.36
CA ALA A 261 -16.60 21.14 -35.67
C ALA A 261 -15.80 22.41 -35.31
N ALA A 262 -15.72 23.33 -36.27
CA ALA A 262 -14.93 24.54 -36.17
C ALA A 262 -15.18 25.25 -34.83
N ALA A 263 -14.13 25.38 -34.01
CA ALA A 263 -14.12 26.33 -32.92
C ALA A 263 -14.29 27.73 -33.53
N THR A 264 -15.36 28.41 -33.16
CA THR A 264 -15.66 29.78 -33.55
C THR A 264 -14.57 30.69 -32.96
N THR A 265 -13.57 31.01 -33.77
CA THR A 265 -12.60 32.07 -33.47
C THR A 265 -13.32 33.41 -33.62
N ALA A 266 -13.90 33.93 -32.55
CA ALA A 266 -14.20 35.36 -32.45
C ALA A 266 -12.88 36.08 -32.10
N ALA A 267 -12.14 36.47 -33.14
CA ALA A 267 -11.04 37.41 -33.02
C ALA A 267 -11.61 38.80 -32.67
N ALA A 268 -11.43 39.24 -31.42
CA ALA A 268 -11.44 40.65 -31.10
C ALA A 268 -9.99 41.15 -31.18
N ALA A 269 -9.73 41.96 -32.20
CA ALA A 269 -8.45 42.61 -32.45
C ALA A 269 -8.08 43.58 -31.31
N ALA A 270 -6.87 43.42 -30.77
CA ALA A 270 -6.15 44.51 -30.13
C ALA A 270 -4.83 44.66 -30.89
N ALA A 271 -4.77 45.69 -31.73
CA ALA A 271 -3.55 46.12 -32.38
C ALA A 271 -2.60 46.68 -31.32
N THR A 272 -1.35 46.24 -31.32
CA THR A 272 -0.25 47.03 -30.75
C THR A 272 0.97 46.86 -31.64
N THR A 273 1.20 47.89 -32.44
CA THR A 273 2.35 48.04 -33.32
C THR A 273 3.62 48.10 -32.48
N ALA A 274 4.59 47.26 -32.81
CA ALA A 274 5.95 47.36 -32.30
C ALA A 274 6.66 48.58 -32.91
N ALA A 275 7.30 49.38 -32.05
CA ALA A 275 8.42 50.21 -32.45
C ALA A 275 9.58 49.94 -31.48
N ALA A 276 10.68 49.49 -32.06
CA ALA A 276 11.94 49.19 -31.38
C ALA A 276 12.56 50.45 -30.77
N LEU A 277 13.36 50.28 -29.70
CA LEU A 277 14.65 50.95 -29.61
C LEU A 277 15.58 50.16 -28.67
N ALA A 278 16.79 49.94 -29.15
CA ALA A 278 17.91 49.34 -28.44
C ALA A 278 18.41 50.26 -27.31
N THR A 279 18.92 49.66 -26.24
CA THR A 279 19.99 50.27 -25.44
C THR A 279 20.96 49.21 -24.92
N THR A 280 22.21 49.54 -25.18
CA THR A 280 23.48 48.90 -24.85
C THR A 280 23.71 48.72 -23.36
N SER A 281 24.37 47.61 -23.02
CA SER A 281 25.13 47.41 -21.78
C SER A 281 26.36 48.32 -21.75
N ASP A 282 26.60 49.01 -20.63
CA ASP A 282 27.94 49.12 -20.06
C ASP A 282 27.88 49.53 -18.59
N ALA A 283 28.74 48.89 -17.81
CA ALA A 283 28.94 49.10 -16.39
C ALA A 283 29.91 50.26 -16.14
N ALA A 284 29.60 51.11 -15.15
CA ALA A 284 30.62 51.87 -14.44
C ALA A 284 30.14 52.25 -13.02
N ALA A 285 31.05 52.12 -12.08
CA ALA A 285 30.91 52.43 -10.66
C ALA A 285 30.73 53.93 -10.38
N ALA A 286 30.02 54.29 -9.30
CA ALA A 286 30.57 55.03 -8.15
C ALA A 286 29.51 55.86 -7.39
N THR A 287 29.69 55.82 -6.06
CA THR A 287 29.45 56.87 -5.05
C THR A 287 28.04 57.25 -4.60
N CYS A 288 27.91 57.24 -3.26
CA CYS A 288 26.80 57.71 -2.43
C CYS A 288 26.53 59.22 -2.56
N ALA A 289 25.26 59.61 -2.58
CA ALA A 289 24.74 60.81 -1.92
C ALA A 289 23.21 60.68 -1.77
N GLY A 290 22.68 61.18 -0.65
CA GLY A 290 21.35 60.85 -0.14
C GLY A 290 20.18 61.49 -0.88
N GLY A 291 19.02 60.86 -0.70
CA GLY A 291 17.71 61.36 -1.12
C GLY A 291 16.65 60.29 -0.93
N LYS A 292 15.97 60.28 0.23
CA LYS A 292 14.78 59.45 0.43
C LYS A 292 13.64 60.03 -0.40
N THR A 293 13.21 59.31 -1.43
CA THR A 293 11.96 59.60 -2.15
C THR A 293 10.96 58.49 -1.85
N THR A 294 9.90 58.81 -1.12
CA THR A 294 8.77 57.91 -0.84
C THR A 294 7.86 57.88 -2.07
N VAL A 295 7.66 56.70 -2.65
CA VAL A 295 6.67 56.48 -3.73
C VAL A 295 5.44 55.81 -3.13
N THR A 296 4.30 56.50 -3.18
CA THR A 296 2.99 55.97 -2.80
C THR A 296 2.39 55.25 -4.01
N VAL A 297 2.14 53.94 -3.90
CA VAL A 297 1.41 53.17 -4.91
C VAL A 297 -0.04 53.00 -4.45
N THR A 298 -0.97 53.57 -5.20
CA THR A 298 -2.40 53.36 -5.04
C THR A 298 -2.83 52.18 -5.90
N VAL A 299 -3.31 51.11 -5.29
CA VAL A 299 -3.91 49.96 -5.97
C VAL A 299 -5.43 50.08 -5.89
N THR A 300 -6.08 50.22 -7.04
CA THR A 300 -7.54 50.19 -7.17
C THR A 300 -7.95 48.77 -7.53
N VAL A 301 -8.71 48.10 -6.65
CA VAL A 301 -9.30 46.79 -6.89
C VAL A 301 -10.78 46.97 -7.20
N THR A 302 -11.20 46.60 -8.41
CA THR A 302 -12.60 46.56 -8.82
C THR A 302 -13.11 45.13 -8.66
N GLN A 303 -13.96 44.87 -7.66
CA GLN A 303 -14.71 43.61 -7.53
C GLN A 303 -16.12 43.77 -8.08
N SER A 304 -16.56 42.82 -8.91
CA SER A 304 -17.93 42.69 -9.40
C SER A 304 -18.67 41.62 -8.58
N ALA A 305 -19.90 41.92 -8.20
CA ALA A 305 -20.71 41.22 -7.20
C ALA A 305 -21.67 40.15 -7.75
N ALA A 306 -21.97 39.15 -6.92
CA ALA A 306 -23.24 38.39 -6.72
C ALA A 306 -22.90 36.95 -6.24
N ALA A 307 -23.54 36.28 -5.27
CA ALA A 307 -24.80 36.50 -4.56
C ALA A 307 -24.72 35.90 -3.12
N VAL A 308 -25.64 36.35 -2.26
CA VAL A 308 -25.71 36.15 -0.80
C VAL A 308 -26.73 35.05 -0.46
N SER A 309 -26.44 34.20 0.53
CA SER A 309 -27.47 33.52 1.35
C SER A 309 -27.09 33.49 2.84
N THR A 310 -27.82 34.35 3.57
CA THR A 310 -28.32 34.31 4.96
C THR A 310 -27.61 33.47 6.04
N ALA A 311 -26.95 34.17 6.98
CA ALA A 311 -26.60 33.68 8.32
C ALA A 311 -27.66 34.13 9.35
N ALA A 312 -28.09 33.21 10.22
CA ALA A 312 -28.97 33.51 11.35
C ALA A 312 -28.16 33.90 12.58
N VAL A 313 -28.49 35.07 13.13
CA VAL A 313 -27.98 35.65 14.38
C VAL A 313 -28.80 35.10 15.54
N ILE A 314 -28.15 34.63 16.61
CA ILE A 314 -28.81 34.46 17.92
C ILE A 314 -28.09 35.34 18.94
N THR A 315 -28.89 36.25 19.48
CA THR A 315 -28.58 37.30 20.46
C THR A 315 -28.33 36.70 21.85
N ALA A 316 -27.32 37.22 22.54
CA ALA A 316 -27.04 36.97 23.94
C ALA A 316 -28.04 37.69 24.88
N ALA A 317 -28.46 37.03 25.94
CA ALA A 317 -29.12 37.65 27.08
C ALA A 317 -28.38 37.28 28.37
N ALA A 318 -28.06 38.30 29.17
CA ALA A 318 -27.42 38.21 30.47
C ALA A 318 -28.48 38.10 31.58
N THR A 319 -28.21 37.29 32.61
CA THR A 319 -28.77 37.46 33.96
C THR A 319 -27.80 36.93 35.03
N THR A 320 -27.59 37.77 36.04
CA THR A 320 -26.87 37.53 37.30
C THR A 320 -27.81 36.97 38.39
N ALA A 321 -27.36 35.98 39.16
CA ALA A 321 -27.40 35.93 40.64
C ALA A 321 -26.85 34.60 41.21
N ALA A 322 -26.05 34.68 42.27
CA ALA A 322 -25.50 33.61 43.13
C ALA A 322 -26.52 33.21 44.25
N PRO A 323 -26.25 32.31 45.24
CA PRO A 323 -25.00 31.60 45.58
C PRO A 323 -25.10 30.11 46.08
N THR A 324 -23.91 29.54 46.32
CA THR A 324 -23.54 28.46 47.28
C THR A 324 -24.03 27.02 47.11
N ASN A 325 -23.10 26.10 46.80
CA ASN A 325 -22.85 24.90 47.62
C ASN A 325 -21.49 24.23 47.33
N VAL A 326 -20.98 23.59 48.40
CA VAL A 326 -19.68 22.96 48.62
C VAL A 326 -19.34 21.89 47.56
N ALA A 327 -18.19 22.02 46.90
CA ALA A 327 -17.70 21.03 45.94
C ALA A 327 -16.73 20.03 46.61
N VAL A 328 -17.18 18.78 46.69
CA VAL A 328 -16.33 17.60 46.89
C VAL A 328 -15.49 17.41 45.63
N VAL A 329 -14.16 17.32 45.79
CA VAL A 329 -13.24 16.98 44.69
C VAL A 329 -13.40 15.50 44.38
N GLN A 330 -14.15 15.20 43.32
CA GLN A 330 -14.23 13.87 42.71
C GLN A 330 -13.34 13.90 41.45
N THR A 331 -12.18 13.24 41.50
CA THR A 331 -11.36 12.98 40.32
C THR A 331 -12.04 11.91 39.46
N THR A 332 -12.91 12.34 38.55
CA THR A 332 -13.38 11.51 37.44
C THR A 332 -12.32 11.48 36.35
N ALA A 333 -11.81 10.29 36.06
CA ALA A 333 -11.01 10.04 34.86
C ALA A 333 -11.86 10.45 33.63
N ALA A 334 -11.40 11.47 32.92
CA ALA A 334 -12.04 11.90 31.69
C ALA A 334 -11.94 10.79 30.65
N ALA A 335 -13.09 10.20 30.33
CA ALA A 335 -13.25 9.33 29.18
C ALA A 335 -12.77 10.08 27.92
N THR A 336 -11.91 9.44 27.14
CA THR A 336 -11.43 9.91 25.85
C THR A 336 -12.62 10.18 24.95
N ALA A 337 -13.00 11.44 24.80
CA ALA A 337 -13.98 11.84 23.81
C ALA A 337 -13.45 11.41 22.43
N ALA A 338 -14.25 10.65 21.70
CA ALA A 338 -13.95 10.25 20.34
C ALA A 338 -13.83 11.51 19.48
N SER A 339 -12.60 11.97 19.26
CA SER A 339 -12.30 13.04 18.32
C SER A 339 -12.67 12.55 16.92
N GLY A 340 -13.45 13.36 16.19
CA GLY A 340 -13.76 13.08 14.79
C GLY A 340 -12.50 12.85 13.94
N PRO A 341 -12.66 12.34 12.71
CA PRO A 341 -11.55 12.03 11.82
C PRO A 341 -10.63 13.24 11.66
N ILE A 342 -9.37 13.11 12.08
CA ILE A 342 -8.34 14.13 11.89
C ILE A 342 -7.73 13.90 10.50
N ALA A 343 -7.99 14.82 9.57
CA ALA A 343 -7.36 14.78 8.25
C ALA A 343 -5.83 14.97 8.38
N VAL A 344 -5.06 14.20 7.62
CA VAL A 344 -3.62 14.40 7.48
C VAL A 344 -3.28 15.03 6.14
N SER A 345 -2.26 15.89 6.13
CA SER A 345 -1.79 16.57 4.91
C SER A 345 -0.78 15.74 4.11
N GLY A 346 -0.24 14.64 4.68
CA GLY A 346 0.60 13.66 3.99
C GLY A 346 -0.22 12.48 3.46
N ALA A 347 0.03 12.06 2.21
CA ALA A 347 -0.65 10.94 1.53
C ALA A 347 -2.20 10.94 1.52
N GLY A 348 -2.86 12.00 1.98
CA GLY A 348 -4.30 12.26 1.82
C GLY A 348 -5.23 11.34 2.62
N GLY A 349 -4.93 11.06 3.89
CA GLY A 349 -5.72 10.18 4.76
C GLY A 349 -6.40 10.84 5.96
N VAL A 350 -7.01 10.00 6.79
CA VAL A 350 -7.46 10.32 8.15
C VAL A 350 -6.51 9.60 9.12
N LEU A 351 -6.02 10.27 10.17
CA LEU A 351 -5.25 9.60 11.23
C LEU A 351 -6.04 8.42 11.78
N ASN A 352 -5.39 7.26 11.86
CA ASN A 352 -5.93 6.08 12.51
C ASN A 352 -5.20 5.87 13.84
N PRO A 353 -5.79 6.26 14.98
CA PRO A 353 -5.11 6.20 16.27
C PRO A 353 -4.58 4.80 16.64
N THR A 354 -5.30 3.74 16.24
CA THR A 354 -4.85 2.36 16.49
C THR A 354 -3.62 2.03 15.66
N ALA A 355 -3.61 2.43 14.38
CA ALA A 355 -2.45 2.19 13.52
C ALA A 355 -1.25 3.04 13.94
N VAL A 356 -1.47 4.27 14.44
CA VAL A 356 -0.42 5.11 15.06
C VAL A 356 0.17 4.43 16.28
N ALA A 357 -0.68 3.92 17.19
CA ALA A 357 -0.22 3.23 18.40
C ALA A 357 0.58 1.96 18.08
N GLU A 358 0.18 1.20 17.06
CA GLU A 358 0.91 0.03 16.55
C GLU A 358 2.23 0.42 15.89
N SER A 359 2.25 1.53 15.14
CA SER A 359 3.40 1.97 14.33
C SER A 359 4.46 2.70 15.14
N HIS A 360 4.07 3.32 16.27
CA HIS A 360 4.96 4.08 17.13
C HIS A 360 4.84 3.65 18.61
N PRO A 361 5.09 2.37 18.92
CA PRO A 361 5.07 1.91 20.30
C PRO A 361 6.26 2.53 21.03
N ARG A 362 5.99 3.11 22.20
CA ARG A 362 7.05 3.66 23.04
C ARG A 362 7.94 2.52 23.54
N ASP A 363 9.25 2.61 23.25
CA ASP A 363 10.22 1.69 23.83
C ASP A 363 10.40 1.98 25.33
N THR A 364 9.80 1.14 26.16
CA THR A 364 9.87 1.21 27.62
C THR A 364 11.13 0.56 28.20
N THR A 365 11.89 -0.17 27.38
CA THR A 365 13.18 -0.77 27.75
C THR A 365 14.36 0.13 27.43
N ALA A 366 14.10 1.26 26.77
CA ALA A 366 15.11 2.14 26.22
C ALA A 366 16.00 2.79 27.30
N VAL A 367 17.32 2.72 27.09
CA VAL A 367 18.31 3.56 27.79
C VAL A 367 18.44 4.86 27.02
N ARG A 368 18.15 5.97 27.70
CA ARG A 368 18.10 7.31 27.12
C ARG A 368 19.30 8.13 27.56
N ALA A 369 20.14 8.55 26.62
CA ALA A 369 21.23 9.48 26.87
C ALA A 369 20.74 10.91 27.14
N ALA A 370 19.60 11.27 26.54
CA ALA A 370 18.79 12.43 26.91
C ALA A 370 17.31 12.14 26.68
N SER A 371 16.45 12.84 27.41
CA SER A 371 15.01 12.75 27.23
C SER A 371 14.36 14.11 27.24
N GLY A 372 13.41 14.31 26.33
CA GLY A 372 12.66 15.55 26.17
C GLY A 372 13.54 16.78 26.02
N VAL A 373 14.55 16.70 25.14
CA VAL A 373 15.46 17.82 24.86
C VAL A 373 15.16 18.44 23.50
N PRO A 374 15.28 19.78 23.36
CA PRO A 374 15.25 20.41 22.05
C PRO A 374 16.55 20.14 21.30
N ILE A 375 16.42 20.01 19.97
CA ILE A 375 17.55 20.03 19.04
C ILE A 375 17.44 21.32 18.23
N LYS A 376 18.47 22.17 18.31
CA LYS A 376 18.48 23.49 17.66
C LYS A 376 19.50 23.55 16.55
N ASP A 377 19.16 24.17 15.43
CA ASP A 377 20.13 24.50 14.38
C ASP A 377 21.08 25.63 14.81
N SER A 378 22.02 25.97 13.93
CA SER A 378 22.95 27.09 14.14
C SER A 378 22.29 28.48 14.25
N ALA A 379 21.04 28.62 13.81
CA ALA A 379 20.25 29.85 13.93
C ALA A 379 19.39 29.88 15.21
N GLY A 380 19.42 28.81 16.02
CA GLY A 380 18.65 28.67 17.25
C GLY A 380 17.19 28.21 17.05
N LYS A 381 16.80 27.78 15.85
CA LYS A 381 15.47 27.20 15.58
C LYS A 381 15.44 25.73 16.03
N CYS A 382 14.32 25.31 16.59
CA CYS A 382 14.10 23.94 17.05
C CYS A 382 13.54 23.04 15.94
N LEU A 383 14.04 21.80 15.86
CA LEU A 383 13.38 20.74 15.10
C LEU A 383 11.98 20.51 15.67
N THR A 384 10.96 20.55 14.81
CA THR A 384 9.53 20.47 15.17
C THR A 384 8.81 19.42 14.32
N VAL A 385 7.94 18.63 14.96
CA VAL A 385 7.10 17.61 14.33
C VAL A 385 5.64 18.07 14.34
N ASN A 386 4.97 17.99 13.18
CA ASN A 386 3.51 18.05 13.08
C ASN A 386 2.96 16.64 12.83
N PRO A 387 2.30 15.99 13.82
CA PRO A 387 1.81 14.62 13.68
C PRO A 387 0.81 14.46 12.52
N GLN A 388 0.11 15.53 12.13
CA GLN A 388 -0.86 15.50 11.05
C GLN A 388 -0.23 15.61 9.65
N ALA A 389 1.09 15.79 9.54
CA ALA A 389 1.76 15.95 8.25
C ALA A 389 2.25 14.63 7.63
N GLY A 390 2.03 13.50 8.31
CA GLY A 390 2.38 12.16 7.85
C GLY A 390 1.24 11.44 7.13
N ASP A 391 1.37 10.14 6.97
CA ASP A 391 0.30 9.24 6.54
C ASP A 391 -0.67 8.89 7.69
N PHE A 392 -1.60 7.96 7.45
CA PHE A 392 -2.60 7.54 8.45
C PHE A 392 -2.00 6.88 9.71
N ARG A 393 -0.71 6.56 9.71
CA ARG A 393 0.05 5.95 10.81
C ARG A 393 0.99 6.93 11.50
N GLU A 394 1.03 8.20 11.09
CA GLU A 394 2.07 9.17 11.48
C GLU A 394 3.48 8.84 10.94
N ASN A 395 3.56 8.03 9.88
CA ASN A 395 4.81 7.86 9.13
C ASN A 395 4.99 8.97 8.10
N LEU A 396 6.22 9.11 7.61
CA LEU A 396 6.58 10.06 6.56
C LEU A 396 6.35 11.53 6.96
N ILE A 397 6.31 11.85 8.26
CA ILE A 397 6.12 13.24 8.71
C ILE A 397 7.38 14.06 8.39
N PRO A 398 7.28 15.18 7.66
CA PRO A 398 8.40 16.09 7.48
C PRO A 398 8.83 16.76 8.80
N ILE A 399 10.13 16.92 9.03
CA ILE A 399 10.64 17.71 10.17
C ILE A 399 10.79 19.17 9.73
N GLN A 400 10.23 20.08 10.53
CA GLN A 400 10.31 21.52 10.31
C GLN A 400 11.32 22.15 11.29
N LEU A 401 11.80 23.35 10.96
CA LEU A 401 12.55 24.21 11.87
C LEU A 401 11.73 25.44 12.20
N ALA A 402 11.40 25.61 13.48
CA ALA A 402 10.58 26.71 13.97
C ALA A 402 11.24 27.40 15.17
N ALA A 403 10.71 28.55 15.57
CA ALA A 403 11.13 29.19 16.82
C ALA A 403 10.89 28.22 17.98
N CYS A 404 11.86 28.14 18.90
CA CYS A 404 11.74 27.25 20.06
C CYS A 404 10.66 27.74 21.02
N ASP A 405 9.62 26.92 21.21
CA ASP A 405 8.48 27.19 22.09
C ASP A 405 8.38 26.18 23.26
N GLY A 406 9.17 25.10 23.21
CA GLY A 406 9.19 24.05 24.23
C GLY A 406 8.02 23.08 24.16
N SER A 407 7.18 23.16 23.12
CA SER A 407 6.09 22.23 22.86
C SER A 407 6.58 20.79 22.71
N ALA A 408 5.72 19.81 22.97
CA ALA A 408 6.07 18.39 22.83
C ALA A 408 6.57 18.03 21.42
N GLY A 409 6.11 18.73 20.39
CA GLY A 409 6.58 18.55 19.01
C GLY A 409 8.05 18.97 18.79
N GLN A 410 8.65 19.69 19.74
CA GLN A 410 10.05 20.11 19.71
C GLN A 410 10.97 19.32 20.64
N GLN A 411 10.42 18.31 21.32
CA GLN A 411 11.15 17.53 22.32
C GLN A 411 11.53 16.16 21.77
N TRP A 412 12.78 15.80 21.98
CA TRP A 412 13.40 14.60 21.42
C TRP A 412 14.09 13.78 22.50
N ASP A 413 14.00 12.46 22.37
CA ASP A 413 14.77 11.50 23.15
C ASP A 413 15.95 10.98 22.32
N PHE A 414 17.10 10.76 22.97
CA PHE A 414 18.26 10.07 22.38
C PHE A 414 18.37 8.70 23.01
N ILE A 415 18.00 7.65 22.28
CA ILE A 415 17.98 6.27 22.76
C ILE A 415 19.24 5.55 22.28
N THR A 416 20.10 5.14 23.21
CA THR A 416 21.37 4.45 22.91
C THR A 416 21.28 2.94 23.04
N GLN A 417 20.24 2.43 23.73
CA GLN A 417 19.94 1.00 23.83
C GLN A 417 18.42 0.82 23.97
N GLY A 418 17.86 -0.31 23.52
CA GLY A 418 16.44 -0.65 23.65
C GLY A 418 16.02 -1.76 22.68
N ILE A 419 14.73 -2.07 22.61
CA ILE A 419 14.16 -3.02 21.63
C ILE A 419 14.53 -2.59 20.20
N HIS A 420 14.46 -1.28 19.94
CA HIS A 420 14.76 -0.73 18.61
C HIS A 420 16.18 -0.20 18.46
N ASN A 421 17.03 -0.18 19.49
CA ASN A 421 18.44 0.16 19.30
C ASN A 421 19.35 -0.88 19.96
N ASN A 422 19.97 -1.70 19.11
CA ASN A 422 20.94 -2.71 19.50
C ASN A 422 22.34 -2.45 18.92
N GLN A 423 22.58 -1.24 18.39
CA GLN A 423 23.86 -0.88 17.78
C GLN A 423 24.70 -0.08 18.77
N ALA A 424 25.93 -0.53 19.00
CA ALA A 424 26.88 0.16 19.84
C ALA A 424 27.37 1.45 19.14
N ASN A 425 27.58 2.51 19.92
CA ASN A 425 28.04 3.81 19.43
C ASN A 425 27.05 4.50 18.47
N SER A 426 25.76 4.18 18.60
CA SER A 426 24.68 4.75 17.78
C SER A 426 23.51 5.14 18.66
N ALA A 427 22.79 6.18 18.26
CA ALA A 427 21.53 6.58 18.88
C ALA A 427 20.39 6.60 17.86
N LEU A 428 19.20 6.21 18.33
CA LEU A 428 17.94 6.64 17.73
C LEU A 428 17.59 8.02 18.27
N ILE A 429 17.14 8.91 17.40
CA ILE A 429 16.60 10.22 17.76
C ILE A 429 15.08 10.13 17.61
N VAL A 430 14.36 10.18 18.72
CA VAL A 430 12.93 9.84 18.79
C VAL A 430 12.10 11.04 19.21
N SER A 431 11.06 11.35 18.45
CA SER A 431 10.08 12.40 18.81
C SER A 431 9.32 11.98 20.06
N THR A 432 9.28 12.82 21.09
CA THR A 432 8.47 12.52 22.28
C THR A 432 6.97 12.70 22.05
N LEU A 433 6.57 13.41 20.99
CA LEU A 433 5.17 13.62 20.63
C LEU A 433 4.57 12.37 19.97
N THR A 434 5.28 11.78 19.01
CA THR A 434 4.77 10.66 18.20
C THR A 434 5.38 9.32 18.58
N ASN A 435 6.49 9.28 19.33
CA ASN A 435 7.36 8.11 19.51
C ASN A 435 8.00 7.58 18.21
N GLY A 436 7.90 8.32 17.10
CA GLY A 436 8.57 7.98 15.85
C GLY A 436 10.05 8.38 15.83
N CYS A 437 10.83 7.65 15.03
CA CYS A 437 12.26 7.84 14.85
C CYS A 437 12.55 8.78 13.68
N LEU A 438 13.53 9.66 13.86
CA LEU A 438 14.14 10.42 12.76
C LEU A 438 14.77 9.44 11.76
N ASN A 439 14.42 9.57 10.49
CA ASN A 439 14.81 8.65 9.42
C ASN A 439 15.26 9.39 8.17
N PHE A 440 16.33 8.90 7.54
CA PHE A 440 16.81 9.37 6.24
C PHE A 440 16.58 8.33 5.13
N ASP A 441 15.69 8.63 4.20
CA ASP A 441 15.44 7.81 3.01
C ASP A 441 15.92 8.52 1.75
N ASP A 442 17.10 8.13 1.27
CA ASP A 442 17.76 8.70 0.09
C ASP A 442 17.01 8.43 -1.22
N ARG A 443 16.07 7.47 -1.22
CA ARG A 443 15.23 7.13 -2.37
C ARG A 443 14.08 8.11 -2.58
N ARG A 444 13.79 8.96 -1.59
CA ARG A 444 12.72 9.98 -1.69
C ARG A 444 13.22 11.20 -2.45
N ALA A 445 12.29 11.97 -2.98
CA ALA A 445 12.60 13.21 -3.70
C ALA A 445 13.41 14.17 -2.80
N PRO A 446 14.36 14.94 -3.37
CA PRO A 446 15.09 15.95 -2.62
C PRO A 446 14.15 16.88 -1.83
N GLY A 447 14.53 17.19 -0.59
CA GLY A 447 13.68 17.95 0.34
C GLY A 447 12.64 17.10 1.09
N ASP A 448 12.43 15.84 0.71
CA ASP A 448 11.52 14.90 1.37
C ASP A 448 12.23 13.66 1.95
N GLN A 449 13.55 13.74 2.07
CA GLN A 449 14.40 12.61 2.47
C GLN A 449 14.53 12.47 3.99
N VAL A 450 14.31 13.54 4.76
CA VAL A 450 14.39 13.54 6.23
C VAL A 450 12.97 13.61 6.81
N ILE A 451 12.58 12.55 7.52
CA ILE A 451 11.20 12.31 7.97
C ILE A 451 11.15 11.62 9.33
N ILE A 452 9.98 11.63 9.97
CA ILE A 452 9.65 10.70 11.06
C ILE A 452 9.07 9.43 10.48
N PHE A 453 9.53 8.31 11.00
CA PHE A 453 9.06 6.98 10.64
C PHE A 453 9.03 6.08 11.87
N SER A 454 8.22 5.03 11.84
CA SER A 454 8.18 3.96 12.84
C SER A 454 9.60 3.49 13.18
N CYS A 455 9.93 3.50 14.47
CA CYS A 455 11.19 2.93 14.93
C CYS A 455 11.23 1.44 14.56
N GLY A 456 12.37 0.95 14.05
CA GLY A 456 12.47 -0.42 13.55
C GLY A 456 12.35 -0.56 12.02
N GLY A 457 12.39 0.55 11.26
CA GLY A 457 12.53 0.55 9.80
C GLY A 457 11.35 -0.01 8.98
N ARG A 458 10.30 -0.55 9.63
CA ARG A 458 9.05 -0.98 8.99
C ARG A 458 7.93 -0.04 9.39
N ALA A 459 7.00 0.22 8.47
CA ALA A 459 5.90 1.18 8.66
C ALA A 459 4.90 0.80 9.77
N ASP A 460 5.01 -0.40 10.36
CA ASP A 460 4.18 -0.89 11.46
C ASP A 460 4.97 -1.00 12.78
N GLY A 461 6.21 -0.49 12.84
CA GLY A 461 7.05 -0.59 14.03
C GLY A 461 7.60 -1.98 14.35
N SER A 462 7.20 -3.04 13.63
CA SER A 462 7.55 -4.44 13.96
C SER A 462 8.95 -4.89 13.51
N GLY A 463 9.72 -3.99 12.90
CA GLY A 463 11.00 -4.32 12.27
C GLY A 463 12.21 -4.13 13.18
N LYS A 464 13.39 -4.42 12.61
CA LYS A 464 14.67 -4.10 13.23
C LYS A 464 15.14 -2.74 12.73
N VAL A 465 15.79 -1.98 13.58
CA VAL A 465 16.36 -0.69 13.20
C VAL A 465 17.26 -0.82 11.98
N THR A 466 17.13 0.16 11.09
CA THR A 466 17.93 0.29 9.89
C THR A 466 18.95 1.40 10.09
N ASN A 467 20.07 1.34 9.36
CA ASN A 467 21.07 2.40 9.34
C ASN A 467 20.53 3.77 8.87
N SER A 468 19.34 3.81 8.26
CA SER A 468 18.62 5.06 7.97
C SER A 468 18.07 5.79 9.20
N GLN A 469 17.97 5.11 10.34
CA GLN A 469 17.43 5.66 11.60
C GLN A 469 18.51 5.86 12.66
N LEU A 470 19.73 5.38 12.41
CA LEU A 470 20.84 5.42 13.35
C LEU A 470 21.73 6.62 13.09
N PHE A 471 22.15 7.26 14.18
CA PHE A 471 23.07 8.39 14.17
C PHE A 471 24.28 8.06 15.05
N PRO A 472 25.52 8.28 14.59
CA PRO A 472 26.72 8.01 15.38
C PRO A 472 26.70 8.76 16.72
N PHE A 473 26.77 8.01 17.82
CA PHE A 473 26.69 8.54 19.18
C PHE A 473 27.79 7.93 20.05
N THR A 474 28.94 8.61 20.10
CA THR A 474 30.14 8.16 20.82
C THR A 474 30.42 8.97 22.10
N SER A 475 29.77 10.11 22.27
CA SER A 475 30.00 11.00 23.41
C SER A 475 28.94 10.83 24.48
N SER A 476 29.35 10.78 25.75
CA SER A 476 28.44 10.95 26.89
C SER A 476 27.98 12.40 27.09
N SER A 477 28.51 13.36 26.32
CA SER A 477 28.25 14.78 26.50
C SER A 477 27.53 15.40 25.30
N LEU A 478 26.28 15.81 25.50
CA LEU A 478 25.44 16.53 24.52
C LEU A 478 25.71 18.04 24.48
N SER A 479 26.69 18.53 25.23
CA SER A 479 27.00 19.96 25.37
C SER A 479 27.80 20.54 24.19
N ALA A 480 28.42 19.71 23.37
CA ALA A 480 29.13 20.13 22.18
C ALA A 480 28.18 20.19 20.96
N PRO A 481 28.45 21.05 19.97
CA PRO A 481 27.73 21.01 18.71
C PRO A 481 27.79 19.61 18.08
N TYR A 482 26.64 19.10 17.68
CA TYR A 482 26.41 17.75 17.20
C TYR A 482 26.09 17.77 15.71
N VAL A 483 26.62 16.81 14.95
CA VAL A 483 26.33 16.64 13.53
C VAL A 483 25.25 15.58 13.37
N LEU A 484 24.10 15.95 12.83
CA LEU A 484 23.07 14.99 12.45
C LEU A 484 23.45 14.35 11.10
N ALA A 485 24.28 13.31 11.13
CA ALA A 485 24.65 12.51 9.98
C ALA A 485 24.10 11.07 10.14
N PRO A 486 23.15 10.63 9.30
CA PRO A 486 22.60 9.29 9.41
C PRO A 486 23.65 8.25 8.93
N GLU A 487 23.64 7.06 9.52
CA GLU A 487 24.65 6.02 9.22
C GLU A 487 24.61 5.56 7.77
N ASN A 488 23.43 5.43 7.15
CA ASN A 488 23.33 5.13 5.70
C ASN A 488 23.90 6.24 4.81
N GLY A 489 24.13 7.45 5.36
CA GLY A 489 24.83 8.54 4.69
C GLY A 489 26.36 8.40 4.71
N ASN A 490 26.93 7.44 5.45
CA ASN A 490 28.37 7.13 5.51
C ASN A 490 29.28 8.36 5.73
N ASN A 491 28.91 9.27 6.64
CA ASN A 491 29.59 10.55 6.90
C ASN A 491 29.69 11.50 5.68
N LYS A 492 28.92 11.23 4.61
CA LYS A 492 28.83 12.05 3.39
C LYS A 492 27.56 12.86 3.28
N VAL A 493 26.61 12.62 4.17
CA VAL A 493 25.33 13.34 4.24
C VAL A 493 25.18 13.92 5.64
N CYS A 494 24.93 15.22 5.72
CA CYS A 494 24.60 15.92 6.96
C CYS A 494 23.25 16.60 6.80
N PHE A 495 22.48 16.68 7.88
CA PHE A 495 21.26 17.47 7.88
C PHE A 495 21.53 18.97 8.02
N VAL A 496 20.67 19.78 7.41
CA VAL A 496 20.76 21.24 7.37
C VAL A 496 19.36 21.87 7.36
N ASP A 497 19.24 23.12 7.80
CA ASP A 497 18.05 23.92 7.51
C ASP A 497 17.97 24.16 5.99
N ASN A 498 16.87 23.72 5.38
CA ASN A 498 16.53 23.96 3.99
C ASN A 498 15.20 24.73 3.93
N ASN A 499 15.27 26.03 4.18
CA ASN A 499 14.13 26.96 4.15
C ASN A 499 13.00 26.62 5.14
N GLY A 500 13.35 26.37 6.41
CA GLY A 500 12.40 26.04 7.47
C GLY A 500 11.98 24.58 7.51
N ARG A 501 12.58 23.73 6.67
CA ARG A 501 12.43 22.28 6.70
C ARG A 501 13.80 21.63 6.89
N LEU A 502 13.86 20.54 7.65
CA LEU A 502 15.09 19.78 7.79
C LEU A 502 15.35 19.05 6.48
N GLY A 503 16.43 19.43 5.81
CA GLY A 503 16.92 18.78 4.61
C GLY A 503 18.26 18.12 4.84
N ASN A 504 18.94 17.81 3.75
CA ASN A 504 20.25 17.18 3.75
C ASN A 504 21.15 17.83 2.69
N THR A 505 22.46 17.72 2.90
CA THR A 505 23.47 18.15 1.94
C THR A 505 24.69 17.25 2.01
N ALA A 506 25.55 17.30 0.99
CA ALA A 506 26.83 16.62 1.01
C ALA A 506 27.76 17.28 2.06
N CYS A 507 28.45 16.46 2.85
CA CYS A 507 29.36 16.96 3.90
C CYS A 507 30.51 15.99 4.19
N ASP A 508 31.44 16.44 5.04
CA ASP A 508 32.31 15.58 5.82
C ASP A 508 31.92 15.75 7.29
N ALA A 509 31.28 14.73 7.88
CA ALA A 509 30.79 14.83 9.26
C ALA A 509 31.90 15.11 10.29
N THR A 510 33.17 14.84 9.96
CA THR A 510 34.31 15.16 10.83
C THR A 510 34.75 16.63 10.75
N LYS A 511 34.24 17.36 9.76
CA LYS A 511 34.55 18.76 9.45
C LYS A 511 33.28 19.52 9.03
N ALA A 512 32.18 19.27 9.75
CA ALA A 512 30.90 19.86 9.43
C ALA A 512 30.95 21.40 9.46
N ALA A 513 30.31 22.02 8.48
CA ALA A 513 30.16 23.47 8.43
C ALA A 513 29.23 23.98 9.54
N ALA A 514 29.30 25.28 9.87
CA ALA A 514 28.51 25.85 10.96
C ALA A 514 26.99 25.59 10.83
N ASN A 515 26.45 25.64 9.62
CA ASN A 515 25.03 25.38 9.33
C ASN A 515 24.66 23.88 9.34
N GLN A 516 25.63 22.99 9.53
CA GLN A 516 25.45 21.54 9.68
C GLN A 516 25.57 21.10 11.16
N LEU A 517 25.80 22.05 12.06
CA LEU A 517 25.94 21.82 13.50
C LEU A 517 24.64 22.13 14.23
N PHE A 518 24.29 21.25 15.16
CA PHE A 518 23.11 21.36 16.01
C PHE A 518 23.51 21.40 17.49
N THR A 519 22.74 22.09 18.31
CA THR A 519 22.90 22.07 19.77
C THR A 519 21.79 21.27 20.42
N ILE A 520 22.11 20.43 21.40
CA ILE A 520 21.17 19.52 22.06
C ILE A 520 21.04 19.93 23.53
N GLY A 521 19.81 20.09 24.02
CA GLY A 521 19.53 20.25 25.46
C GLY A 521 19.83 21.62 26.08
N SER A 522 20.48 22.56 25.38
CA SER A 522 20.74 23.90 25.91
C SER A 522 19.63 24.89 25.52
N GLY A 523 18.61 24.98 26.37
CA GLY A 523 17.77 26.16 26.49
C GLY A 523 16.29 25.83 26.49
N ALA A 524 15.73 25.72 27.69
CA ALA A 524 14.38 26.21 27.92
C ALA A 524 14.28 27.61 27.28
N ALA A 525 13.21 27.85 26.53
CA ALA A 525 12.81 29.22 26.24
C ALA A 525 12.79 29.98 27.58
N ALA A 526 13.40 31.16 27.62
CA ALA A 526 13.30 32.04 28.78
C ALA A 526 11.81 32.33 29.01
N ALA A 527 11.18 31.56 29.90
CA ALA A 527 9.85 31.84 30.39
C ALA A 527 9.91 33.20 31.09
N ALA A 528 9.07 34.14 30.63
CA ALA A 528 8.86 35.40 31.32
C ALA A 528 8.54 35.12 32.79
N ALA A 529 9.23 35.82 33.69
CA ALA A 529 9.20 35.62 35.12
C ALA A 529 7.76 35.59 35.69
N GLY A 530 7.37 34.42 36.19
CA GLY A 530 6.18 34.19 36.99
C GLY A 530 6.59 33.54 38.31
N THR A 531 6.27 34.24 39.39
CA THR A 531 6.66 34.06 40.79
C THR A 531 6.65 32.61 41.31
N THR A 532 7.73 32.25 42.02
CA THR A 532 7.92 31.02 42.78
C THR A 532 6.95 30.89 43.96
N VAL A 533 6.30 29.73 44.10
CA VAL A 533 5.81 29.22 45.39
C VAL A 533 6.37 27.81 45.57
N ALA A 534 7.00 27.60 46.73
CA ALA A 534 7.70 26.39 47.09
C ALA A 534 6.80 25.36 47.82
N ALA A 535 7.18 24.09 47.61
CA ALA A 535 7.10 22.92 48.49
C ALA A 535 5.73 22.34 48.91
N ALA A 536 5.55 21.05 48.64
CA ALA A 536 5.50 20.03 49.70
C ALA A 536 5.56 18.60 49.12
N THR A 537 6.54 17.82 49.59
CA THR A 537 6.61 16.36 49.52
C THR A 537 5.62 15.74 50.51
N THR A 538 4.76 14.82 50.05
CA THR A 538 4.01 13.92 50.94
C THR A 538 4.02 12.49 50.42
N ALA A 539 4.25 11.56 51.35
CA ALA A 539 4.54 10.15 51.14
C ALA A 539 3.38 9.32 50.58
N ALA A 540 3.74 8.25 49.87
CA ALA A 540 2.84 7.25 49.32
C ALA A 540 2.22 6.37 50.43
N ALA A 541 0.89 6.25 50.41
CA ALA A 541 0.15 5.23 51.14
C ALA A 541 -0.46 4.24 50.14
N ALA A 542 -0.25 2.94 50.42
CA ALA A 542 -0.78 1.83 49.65
C ALA A 542 -2.31 1.75 49.76
N VAL A 543 -2.98 1.57 48.61
CA VAL A 543 -4.42 1.32 48.53
C VAL A 543 -4.64 -0.11 48.03
N THR A 544 -5.14 -0.96 48.92
CA THR A 544 -5.64 -2.31 48.64
C THR A 544 -7.07 -2.20 48.11
N THR A 545 -7.33 -2.73 46.91
CA THR A 545 -8.68 -2.79 46.33
C THR A 545 -9.28 -4.19 46.52
N THR A 546 -10.38 -4.27 47.27
CA THR A 546 -11.21 -5.46 47.43
C THR A 546 -12.25 -5.52 46.30
N ALA A 547 -12.31 -6.63 45.57
CA ALA A 547 -13.27 -6.85 44.49
C ALA A 547 -14.66 -7.24 45.05
N ALA A 548 -15.71 -6.52 44.63
CA ALA A 548 -17.09 -6.89 44.90
C ALA A 548 -17.69 -7.59 43.67
N ALA A 549 -18.24 -8.79 43.90
CA ALA A 549 -18.95 -9.59 42.91
C ALA A 549 -20.34 -9.01 42.65
N VAL A 550 -20.73 -8.95 41.36
CA VAL A 550 -22.10 -8.64 40.95
C VAL A 550 -22.74 -9.91 40.40
N THR A 551 -23.75 -10.38 41.12
CA THR A 551 -24.62 -11.50 40.77
C THR A 551 -25.75 -10.98 39.89
N SER A 552 -25.95 -11.55 38.69
CA SER A 552 -27.12 -11.25 37.84
C SER A 552 -28.04 -12.46 37.73
N ILE A 553 -29.33 -12.21 37.98
CA ILE A 553 -30.43 -13.16 38.05
C ILE A 553 -30.99 -13.39 36.64
N ALA A 554 -31.34 -14.64 36.33
CA ALA A 554 -31.95 -15.07 35.08
C ALA A 554 -33.45 -14.73 35.00
N ALA A 555 -33.94 -14.45 33.78
CA ALA A 555 -35.31 -14.72 33.39
C ALA A 555 -35.38 -15.00 31.88
N ALA A 556 -35.89 -16.19 31.54
CA ALA A 556 -36.14 -16.67 30.19
C ALA A 556 -37.56 -16.29 29.73
N ALA A 557 -37.72 -16.02 28.44
CA ALA A 557 -38.96 -16.29 27.72
C ALA A 557 -38.66 -16.62 26.25
N VAL A 558 -39.12 -17.78 25.84
CA VAL A 558 -39.03 -18.37 24.50
C VAL A 558 -40.21 -17.89 23.66
N THR A 559 -39.95 -17.43 22.44
CA THR A 559 -40.91 -17.60 21.32
C THR A 559 -40.15 -17.90 20.02
N THR A 560 -40.47 -19.06 19.46
CA THR A 560 -40.06 -19.61 18.17
C THR A 560 -40.72 -18.90 17.00
N ALA A 561 -39.94 -18.47 16.01
CA ALA A 561 -40.40 -18.21 14.64
C ALA A 561 -39.35 -18.73 13.64
N ALA A 562 -39.83 -19.38 12.57
CA ALA A 562 -39.05 -20.10 11.56
C ALA A 562 -38.17 -19.18 10.70
N PRO A 563 -37.00 -19.65 10.20
CA PRO A 563 -36.14 -18.85 9.34
C PRO A 563 -36.72 -18.73 7.93
N ALA A 564 -37.04 -17.51 7.52
CA ALA A 564 -37.25 -17.16 6.13
C ALA A 564 -35.90 -17.19 5.39
N THR A 565 -35.84 -17.93 4.29
CA THR A 565 -34.74 -17.94 3.33
C THR A 565 -34.67 -16.59 2.62
N THR A 566 -33.72 -15.74 3.02
CA THR A 566 -33.33 -14.55 2.27
C THR A 566 -32.11 -14.86 1.42
N THR A 567 -32.35 -15.12 0.13
CA THR A 567 -31.34 -14.97 -0.92
C THR A 567 -30.97 -13.49 -1.01
N VAL A 568 -29.76 -13.14 -0.56
CA VAL A 568 -29.20 -11.79 -0.71
C VAL A 568 -28.84 -11.60 -2.18
N ALA A 569 -29.67 -10.87 -2.90
CA ALA A 569 -29.35 -10.27 -4.18
C ALA A 569 -28.33 -9.13 -3.96
N ALA A 570 -27.21 -9.19 -4.67
CA ALA A 570 -26.16 -8.17 -4.66
C ALA A 570 -26.75 -6.79 -5.00
N THR A 571 -26.84 -5.94 -3.99
CA THR A 571 -27.37 -4.57 -4.11
C THR A 571 -26.31 -3.59 -3.60
N ALA A 572 -25.86 -2.72 -4.51
CA ALA A 572 -25.12 -1.46 -4.33
C ALA A 572 -23.79 -1.49 -3.52
N THR A 573 -22.66 -1.40 -4.23
CA THR A 573 -21.31 -1.17 -3.65
C THR A 573 -21.06 0.32 -3.37
N GLY A 574 -21.58 0.81 -2.26
CA GLY A 574 -20.95 1.93 -1.53
C GLY A 574 -19.76 1.41 -0.70
N PRO A 575 -18.91 2.30 -0.15
CA PRO A 575 -17.89 1.91 0.83
C PRO A 575 -18.56 1.10 1.96
N ILE A 576 -18.18 -0.18 2.09
CA ILE A 576 -18.62 -1.00 3.22
C ILE A 576 -17.65 -0.74 4.37
N SER A 577 -18.15 -0.11 5.43
CA SER A 577 -17.36 0.16 6.64
C SER A 577 -16.82 -1.14 7.21
N VAL A 578 -15.52 -1.15 7.56
CA VAL A 578 -14.89 -2.27 8.26
C VAL A 578 -14.67 -1.94 9.73
N SER A 579 -14.68 -2.96 10.60
CA SER A 579 -14.65 -2.77 12.06
C SER A 579 -13.24 -2.52 12.62
N ARG A 580 -12.17 -2.75 11.83
CA ARG A 580 -10.78 -2.47 12.22
C ARG A 580 -10.01 -1.83 11.05
N ALA A 581 -9.49 -0.62 11.26
CA ALA A 581 -8.54 0.06 10.38
C ALA A 581 -8.91 0.20 8.88
N GLY A 582 -9.93 1.00 8.61
CA GLY A 582 -10.22 1.50 7.26
C GLY A 582 -11.67 1.93 7.20
N LEU A 583 -11.97 3.19 6.89
CA LEU A 583 -13.37 3.65 6.87
C LEU A 583 -14.19 2.97 5.74
N ALA A 584 -13.55 2.18 4.87
CA ALA A 584 -14.17 1.35 3.84
C ALA A 584 -13.22 0.25 3.35
N LEU A 585 -13.76 -0.90 2.91
CA LEU A 585 -13.05 -1.81 2.02
C LEU A 585 -12.63 -1.09 0.73
N ASN A 586 -11.43 -1.36 0.21
CA ASN A 586 -11.01 -0.97 -1.12
C ASN A 586 -11.02 -2.21 -2.02
N PRO A 587 -12.04 -2.40 -2.89
CA PRO A 587 -12.18 -3.61 -3.68
C PRO A 587 -10.99 -3.93 -4.59
N THR A 588 -10.28 -2.91 -5.08
CA THR A 588 -9.09 -3.13 -5.92
C THR A 588 -7.92 -3.62 -5.09
N ALA A 589 -7.73 -3.03 -3.91
CA ALA A 589 -6.68 -3.45 -2.99
C ALA A 589 -6.96 -4.87 -2.47
N VAL A 590 -8.23 -5.21 -2.19
CA VAL A 590 -8.67 -6.58 -1.85
C VAL A 590 -8.42 -7.57 -3.00
N ALA A 591 -8.77 -7.20 -4.23
CA ALA A 591 -8.55 -8.06 -5.39
C ALA A 591 -7.06 -8.34 -5.67
N GLU A 592 -6.20 -7.37 -5.35
CA GLU A 592 -4.74 -7.52 -5.41
C GLU A 592 -4.22 -8.37 -4.25
N SER A 593 -4.60 -8.04 -3.02
CA SER A 593 -4.09 -8.66 -1.80
C SER A 593 -4.58 -10.10 -1.59
N GLN A 594 -5.82 -10.38 -2.01
CA GLN A 594 -6.48 -11.68 -1.88
C GLN A 594 -6.68 -12.35 -3.24
N ALA A 595 -5.70 -12.24 -4.13
CA ALA A 595 -5.77 -12.89 -5.43
C ALA A 595 -5.84 -14.43 -5.27
N ARG A 596 -6.85 -15.06 -5.89
CA ARG A 596 -6.98 -16.51 -5.89
C ARG A 596 -5.84 -17.16 -6.67
N ASP A 597 -5.14 -18.08 -6.01
CA ASP A 597 -4.19 -18.97 -6.70
C ASP A 597 -4.95 -20.05 -7.49
N ASN A 598 -5.11 -19.80 -8.79
CA ASN A 598 -5.76 -20.73 -9.72
C ASN A 598 -4.84 -21.89 -10.16
N THR A 599 -3.54 -21.83 -9.84
CA THR A 599 -2.58 -22.91 -10.12
C THR A 599 -2.44 -23.90 -8.95
N ALA A 600 -3.11 -23.59 -7.83
CA ALA A 600 -3.01 -24.33 -6.59
C ALA A 600 -3.52 -25.78 -6.73
N THR A 601 -2.73 -26.72 -6.21
CA THR A 601 -3.19 -28.07 -5.88
C THR A 601 -3.86 -28.03 -4.51
N ARG A 602 -5.15 -28.38 -4.48
CA ARG A 602 -5.98 -28.35 -3.28
C ARG A 602 -6.19 -29.77 -2.77
N ALA A 603 -5.75 -30.05 -1.55
CA ALA A 603 -6.06 -31.30 -0.85
C ALA A 603 -7.52 -31.34 -0.38
N ALA A 604 -8.10 -30.17 -0.09
CA ALA A 604 -9.51 -29.98 0.24
C ALA A 604 -10.00 -28.64 -0.34
N THR A 605 -11.28 -28.54 -0.69
CA THR A 605 -11.91 -27.29 -1.15
C THR A 605 -13.27 -27.15 -0.51
N GLY A 606 -13.57 -25.97 0.02
CA GLY A 606 -14.87 -25.66 0.61
C GLY A 606 -15.24 -26.49 1.84
N VAL A 607 -14.24 -26.94 2.61
CA VAL A 607 -14.45 -27.72 3.84
C VAL A 607 -14.73 -26.80 5.03
N GLN A 608 -15.44 -27.29 6.04
CA GLN A 608 -15.51 -26.64 7.35
C GLN A 608 -14.44 -27.21 8.29
N ILE A 609 -13.87 -26.35 9.12
CA ILE A 609 -12.94 -26.74 10.18
C ILE A 609 -13.67 -26.58 11.51
N LYS A 610 -13.87 -27.70 12.21
CA LYS A 610 -14.61 -27.76 13.47
C LYS A 610 -13.67 -27.87 14.66
N ASP A 611 -13.91 -27.10 15.72
CA ASP A 611 -13.26 -27.30 17.00
C ASP A 611 -13.81 -28.55 17.72
N SER A 612 -13.23 -28.89 18.88
CA SER A 612 -13.65 -30.05 19.68
C SER A 612 -15.08 -29.97 20.23
N THR A 613 -15.71 -28.79 20.19
CA THR A 613 -17.10 -28.57 20.60
C THR A 613 -18.08 -28.70 19.43
N GLY A 614 -17.57 -28.87 18.20
CA GLY A 614 -18.35 -28.96 16.98
C GLY A 614 -18.70 -27.61 16.35
N LYS A 615 -18.12 -26.50 16.84
CA LYS A 615 -18.26 -25.16 16.26
C LYS A 615 -17.28 -24.97 15.11
N CYS A 616 -17.62 -24.14 14.14
CA CYS A 616 -16.85 -23.92 12.92
C CYS A 616 -16.00 -22.65 13.01
N LEU A 617 -14.81 -22.71 12.42
CA LEU A 617 -14.03 -21.51 12.12
C LEU A 617 -14.78 -20.68 11.06
N ALA A 618 -14.91 -19.39 11.31
CA ALA A 618 -15.58 -18.44 10.43
C ALA A 618 -14.78 -17.15 10.27
N VAL A 619 -14.96 -16.49 9.13
CA VAL A 619 -14.37 -15.17 8.87
C VAL A 619 -15.44 -14.17 8.46
N ASN A 620 -15.28 -12.94 8.94
CA ASN A 620 -16.05 -11.79 8.47
C ASN A 620 -15.12 -10.93 7.59
N PRO A 621 -15.38 -10.82 6.27
CA PRO A 621 -14.54 -10.01 5.36
C PRO A 621 -14.47 -8.54 5.79
N LEU A 622 -15.46 -8.06 6.53
CA LEU A 622 -15.54 -6.68 7.00
C LEU A 622 -14.80 -6.44 8.33
N ALA A 623 -14.14 -7.45 8.89
CA ALA A 623 -13.46 -7.32 10.18
C ALA A 623 -11.96 -6.99 10.07
N GLY A 624 -11.42 -6.95 8.85
CA GLY A 624 -10.03 -6.63 8.56
C GLY A 624 -9.83 -5.18 8.12
N ASP A 625 -8.61 -4.89 7.65
CA ASP A 625 -8.25 -3.60 7.05
C ASP A 625 -8.86 -3.40 5.66
N PHE A 626 -8.54 -2.27 5.01
CA PHE A 626 -9.05 -1.94 3.66
C PHE A 626 -8.68 -2.96 2.56
N ARG A 627 -7.80 -3.93 2.85
CA ARG A 627 -7.32 -5.02 1.97
C ARG A 627 -7.80 -6.40 2.42
N GLU A 628 -8.72 -6.48 3.37
CA GLU A 628 -9.13 -7.75 4.00
C GLU A 628 -7.96 -8.48 4.69
N ASN A 629 -6.93 -7.75 5.13
CA ASN A 629 -5.91 -8.29 6.01
C ASN A 629 -6.29 -8.09 7.47
N LEU A 630 -5.63 -8.86 8.35
CA LEU A 630 -5.83 -8.76 9.80
C LEU A 630 -7.28 -9.07 10.21
N ILE A 631 -7.98 -9.90 9.42
CA ILE A 631 -9.33 -10.37 9.76
C ILE A 631 -9.20 -11.39 10.90
N PRO A 632 -9.82 -11.19 12.07
CA PRO A 632 -9.90 -12.21 13.11
C PRO A 632 -10.64 -13.46 12.62
N VAL A 633 -10.30 -14.61 13.18
CA VAL A 633 -11.04 -15.87 12.91
C VAL A 633 -11.94 -16.17 14.09
N ASP A 634 -13.24 -16.20 13.86
CA ASP A 634 -14.24 -16.50 14.87
C ASP A 634 -14.50 -18.02 14.96
N VAL A 635 -14.98 -18.49 16.11
CA VAL A 635 -15.41 -19.87 16.33
C VAL A 635 -16.90 -19.88 16.70
N VAL A 636 -17.74 -20.12 15.70
CA VAL A 636 -19.19 -19.94 15.78
C VAL A 636 -19.96 -21.23 15.48
N ALA A 637 -21.28 -21.24 15.69
CA ALA A 637 -22.10 -22.38 15.30
C ALA A 637 -21.99 -22.64 13.80
N CYS A 638 -21.85 -23.91 13.40
CA CYS A 638 -21.75 -24.27 12.00
C CYS A 638 -23.09 -24.02 11.27
N ASP A 639 -23.06 -23.17 10.25
CA ASP A 639 -24.21 -22.85 9.39
C ASP A 639 -23.97 -23.18 7.91
N GLY A 640 -22.73 -23.54 7.55
CA GLY A 640 -22.36 -23.88 6.18
C GLY A 640 -22.19 -22.66 5.27
N SER A 641 -22.23 -21.44 5.82
CA SER A 641 -22.01 -20.20 5.08
C SER A 641 -20.63 -20.16 4.43
N ALA A 642 -20.48 -19.32 3.39
CA ALA A 642 -19.21 -19.15 2.69
C ALA A 642 -18.07 -18.71 3.64
N GLY A 643 -18.39 -17.92 4.67
CA GLY A 643 -17.42 -17.50 5.69
C GLY A 643 -16.87 -18.65 6.54
N GLN A 644 -17.51 -19.82 6.53
CA GLN A 644 -17.07 -21.03 7.23
C GLN A 644 -16.35 -22.04 6.34
N LYS A 645 -16.14 -21.70 5.07
CA LYS A 645 -15.53 -22.60 4.09
C LYS A 645 -14.05 -22.28 3.89
N TRP A 646 -13.25 -23.34 3.84
CA TRP A 646 -11.80 -23.28 3.79
C TRP A 646 -11.27 -24.23 2.72
N ASP A 647 -10.15 -23.85 2.12
CA ASP A 647 -9.39 -24.65 1.18
C ASP A 647 -8.03 -25.01 1.80
N PHE A 648 -7.55 -26.22 1.54
CA PHE A 648 -6.22 -26.67 1.95
C PHE A 648 -5.34 -26.78 0.71
N ILE A 649 -4.39 -25.85 0.56
CA ILE A 649 -3.50 -25.77 -0.61
C ILE A 649 -2.13 -26.36 -0.25
N THR A 650 -1.77 -27.48 -0.87
CA THR A 650 -0.49 -28.19 -0.64
C THR A 650 0.59 -27.85 -1.66
N LYS A 651 0.21 -27.16 -2.74
CA LYS A 651 1.15 -26.64 -3.74
C LYS A 651 0.51 -25.47 -4.50
N GLY A 652 1.27 -24.45 -4.89
CA GLY A 652 0.77 -23.32 -5.68
C GLY A 652 1.82 -22.20 -5.83
N VAL A 653 1.41 -21.06 -6.37
CA VAL A 653 2.23 -19.82 -6.42
C VAL A 653 2.73 -19.45 -5.02
N HIS A 654 1.86 -19.60 -4.02
CA HIS A 654 2.16 -19.24 -2.64
C HIS A 654 2.50 -20.44 -1.75
N ASN A 655 2.53 -21.68 -2.26
CA ASN A 655 3.02 -22.80 -1.46
C ASN A 655 3.97 -23.68 -2.27
N ASP A 656 5.26 -23.53 -2.01
CA ASP A 656 6.35 -24.32 -2.57
C ASP A 656 6.98 -25.27 -1.54
N GLN A 657 6.40 -25.38 -0.34
CA GLN A 657 6.94 -26.19 0.75
C GLN A 657 6.33 -27.59 0.77
N ALA A 658 7.19 -28.60 0.83
CA ALA A 658 6.76 -29.98 0.93
C ALA A 658 6.25 -30.29 2.35
N ASN A 659 5.21 -31.12 2.44
CA ASN A 659 4.58 -31.52 3.71
C ASN A 659 3.95 -30.36 4.48
N SER A 660 3.54 -29.30 3.78
CA SER A 660 2.92 -28.12 4.36
C SER A 660 1.69 -27.73 3.55
N ALA A 661 0.69 -27.18 4.22
CA ALA A 661 -0.48 -26.60 3.59
C ALA A 661 -0.66 -25.13 3.99
N LEU A 662 -1.15 -24.34 3.04
CA LEU A 662 -1.86 -23.10 3.34
C LEU A 662 -3.32 -23.46 3.64
N ILE A 663 -3.87 -22.86 4.70
CA ILE A 663 -5.29 -22.92 5.02
C ILE A 663 -5.91 -21.59 4.60
N VAL A 664 -6.74 -21.61 3.57
CA VAL A 664 -7.20 -20.42 2.86
C VAL A 664 -8.71 -20.29 2.99
N SER A 665 -9.21 -19.11 3.35
CA SER A 665 -10.66 -18.88 3.35
C SER A 665 -11.20 -18.96 1.93
N SER A 666 -12.21 -19.79 1.69
CA SER A 666 -12.87 -19.87 0.39
C SER A 666 -13.67 -18.60 0.07
N LEU A 667 -14.00 -17.77 1.07
CA LEU A 667 -14.70 -16.50 0.91
C LEU A 667 -13.75 -15.37 0.49
N THR A 668 -12.71 -15.11 1.28
CA THR A 668 -11.83 -13.96 1.07
C THR A 668 -10.61 -14.28 0.25
N GLN A 669 -10.19 -15.55 0.16
CA GLN A 669 -8.89 -16.01 -0.36
C GLN A 669 -7.68 -15.64 0.52
N GLY A 670 -7.91 -15.10 1.73
CA GLY A 670 -6.86 -14.87 2.71
C GLY A 670 -6.36 -16.17 3.36
N CYS A 671 -5.07 -16.19 3.67
CA CYS A 671 -4.39 -17.28 4.35
C CYS A 671 -4.46 -17.11 5.87
N LEU A 672 -4.78 -18.19 6.57
CA LEU A 672 -4.62 -18.26 8.02
C LEU A 672 -3.15 -18.00 8.39
N ASN A 673 -2.90 -17.09 9.31
CA ASN A 673 -1.57 -16.60 9.68
C ASN A 673 -1.43 -16.47 11.20
N PHE A 674 -0.25 -16.85 11.70
CA PHE A 674 0.16 -16.63 13.10
C PHE A 674 1.30 -15.63 13.20
N ASP A 675 1.04 -14.47 13.82
CA ASP A 675 2.05 -13.45 14.07
C ASP A 675 2.29 -13.30 15.59
N ASP A 676 3.36 -13.92 16.08
CA ASP A 676 3.76 -13.92 17.49
C ASP A 676 4.14 -12.53 18.01
N ARG A 677 4.37 -11.58 17.11
CA ARG A 677 4.72 -10.19 17.45
C ARG A 677 3.49 -9.35 17.82
N ARG A 678 2.28 -9.82 17.51
CA ARG A 678 1.03 -9.11 17.84
C ARG A 678 0.63 -9.38 19.29
N ALA A 679 -0.20 -8.49 19.84
CA ALA A 679 -0.71 -8.65 21.20
C ALA A 679 -1.50 -9.97 21.32
N ALA A 680 -1.44 -10.59 22.50
CA ALA A 680 -2.21 -11.80 22.80
C ALA A 680 -3.70 -11.60 22.49
N GLY A 681 -4.35 -12.60 21.89
CA GLY A 681 -5.72 -12.50 21.37
C GLY A 681 -5.85 -11.86 19.98
N ASP A 682 -4.76 -11.40 19.38
CA ASP A 682 -4.72 -10.81 18.03
C ASP A 682 -3.62 -11.43 17.14
N GLN A 683 -3.09 -12.59 17.57
CA GLN A 683 -1.97 -13.28 16.92
C GLN A 683 -2.42 -14.23 15.81
N VAL A 684 -3.66 -14.73 15.85
CA VAL A 684 -4.24 -15.61 14.83
C VAL A 684 -5.24 -14.83 14.00
N LEU A 685 -4.98 -14.71 12.70
CA LEU A 685 -5.75 -13.86 11.79
C LEU A 685 -5.66 -14.35 10.35
N LEU A 686 -6.45 -13.75 9.47
CA LEU A 686 -6.30 -13.87 8.02
C LEU A 686 -5.42 -12.76 7.48
N PHE A 687 -4.51 -13.14 6.61
CA PHE A 687 -3.62 -12.24 5.91
C PHE A 687 -3.47 -12.67 4.45
N SER A 688 -3.13 -11.73 3.58
CA SER A 688 -2.81 -12.00 2.18
C SER A 688 -1.82 -13.17 2.07
N CYS A 689 -2.12 -14.14 1.20
CA CYS A 689 -1.22 -15.25 0.95
C CYS A 689 0.09 -14.73 0.33
N GLY A 690 1.26 -15.18 0.82
CA GLY A 690 2.56 -14.72 0.32
C GLY A 690 3.34 -13.80 1.28
N GLY A 691 2.88 -13.66 2.52
CA GLY A 691 3.61 -13.01 3.62
C GLY A 691 3.73 -11.48 3.56
N ARG A 692 3.18 -10.82 2.54
CA ARG A 692 3.08 -9.35 2.45
C ARG A 692 1.63 -8.91 2.31
N ALA A 693 1.33 -7.71 2.79
CA ALA A 693 -0.03 -7.18 2.86
C ALA A 693 -0.69 -6.93 1.48
N ASP A 694 0.08 -6.95 0.39
CA ASP A 694 -0.40 -6.80 -0.98
C ASP A 694 -0.53 -8.15 -1.70
N GLY A 695 -0.38 -9.28 -1.00
CA GLY A 695 -0.41 -10.62 -1.61
C GLY A 695 0.84 -10.94 -2.44
N ALA A 696 1.80 -10.02 -2.54
CA ALA A 696 3.06 -10.29 -3.22
C ALA A 696 4.04 -11.04 -2.30
N GLY A 697 5.01 -11.71 -2.91
CA GLY A 697 6.12 -12.33 -2.18
C GLY A 697 5.98 -13.84 -2.03
N LYS A 698 6.77 -14.38 -1.09
CA LYS A 698 6.82 -15.80 -0.78
C LYS A 698 6.16 -16.03 0.57
N VAL A 699 5.43 -17.13 0.68
CA VAL A 699 4.87 -17.56 1.95
C VAL A 699 5.92 -17.63 3.03
N THR A 700 5.52 -17.23 4.23
CA THR A 700 6.32 -17.32 5.45
C THR A 700 5.85 -18.52 6.26
N ASN A 701 6.74 -19.05 7.11
CA ASN A 701 6.38 -20.11 8.06
C ASN A 701 5.25 -19.74 9.02
N SER A 702 4.87 -18.45 9.12
CA SER A 702 3.66 -18.00 9.83
C SER A 702 2.34 -18.40 9.17
N GLN A 703 2.34 -18.74 7.88
CA GLN A 703 1.14 -19.10 7.11
C GLN A 703 1.08 -20.60 6.76
N LEU A 704 2.16 -21.33 7.05
CA LEU A 704 2.28 -22.75 6.72
C LEU A 704 1.91 -23.62 7.92
N PHE A 705 1.18 -24.68 7.64
CA PHE A 705 0.75 -25.67 8.62
C PHE A 705 1.24 -27.06 8.18
N PRO A 706 1.89 -27.86 9.04
CA PRO A 706 2.37 -29.19 8.68
C PRO A 706 1.24 -30.08 8.17
N PHE A 707 1.34 -30.55 6.93
CA PHE A 707 0.30 -31.34 6.27
C PHE A 707 0.93 -32.56 5.58
N THR A 708 1.00 -33.66 6.34
CA THR A 708 1.59 -34.93 5.90
C THR A 708 0.57 -36.02 5.61
N SER A 709 -0.69 -35.85 6.03
CA SER A 709 -1.74 -36.85 5.84
C SER A 709 -2.48 -36.64 4.51
N THR A 710 -2.87 -37.73 3.88
CA THR A 710 -3.88 -37.73 2.81
C THR A 710 -5.31 -37.84 3.36
N SER A 711 -5.46 -37.91 4.69
CA SER A 711 -6.74 -38.12 5.36
C SER A 711 -7.12 -36.92 6.20
N LEU A 712 -8.13 -36.19 5.73
CA LEU A 712 -8.73 -35.02 6.40
C LEU A 712 -9.70 -35.42 7.53
N SER A 713 -10.02 -36.71 7.67
CA SER A 713 -11.03 -37.18 8.62
C SER A 713 -10.51 -37.39 10.04
N ALA A 714 -9.18 -37.37 10.24
CA ALA A 714 -8.58 -37.48 11.56
C ALA A 714 -8.51 -36.09 12.23
N PRO A 715 -8.69 -36.00 13.57
CA PRO A 715 -8.44 -34.75 14.29
C PRO A 715 -7.02 -34.24 14.04
N TYR A 716 -6.90 -32.94 13.81
CA TYR A 716 -5.71 -32.26 13.34
C TYR A 716 -5.40 -31.07 14.24
N ALA A 717 -4.17 -30.98 14.73
CA ALA A 717 -3.71 -29.81 15.48
C ALA A 717 -3.34 -28.70 14.49
N LEU A 718 -4.01 -27.56 14.58
CA LEU A 718 -3.62 -26.36 13.83
C LEU A 718 -2.42 -25.73 14.52
N ALA A 719 -1.22 -26.13 14.09
CA ALA A 719 0.04 -25.62 14.61
C ALA A 719 0.82 -24.94 13.46
N PRO A 720 1.03 -23.61 13.51
CA PRO A 720 1.78 -22.92 12.46
C PRO A 720 3.27 -23.28 12.54
N GLU A 721 3.96 -23.33 11.40
CA GLU A 721 5.36 -23.75 11.36
C GLU A 721 6.31 -22.83 12.13
N ASN A 722 6.07 -21.52 12.15
CA ASN A 722 6.85 -20.59 12.99
C ASN A 722 6.63 -20.82 14.50
N GLY A 723 5.58 -21.54 14.89
CA GLY A 723 5.34 -22.02 16.25
C GLY A 723 6.19 -23.25 16.63
N ASN A 724 6.90 -23.88 15.68
CA ASN A 724 7.82 -25.00 15.91
C ASN A 724 7.24 -26.16 16.73
N ASN A 725 5.98 -26.54 16.48
CA ASN A 725 5.21 -27.52 17.25
C ASN A 725 4.97 -27.17 18.73
N GLN A 726 5.31 -25.95 19.15
CA GLN A 726 5.14 -25.44 20.52
C GLN A 726 3.92 -24.54 20.66
N VAL A 727 3.23 -24.22 19.57
CA VAL A 727 2.05 -23.37 19.53
C VAL A 727 0.94 -24.11 18.80
N CYS A 728 -0.24 -24.20 19.43
CA CYS A 728 -1.44 -24.76 18.83
C CYS A 728 -2.55 -23.74 18.91
N PHE A 729 -3.42 -23.72 17.91
CA PHE A 729 -4.62 -22.91 17.97
C PHE A 729 -5.69 -23.56 18.86
N VAL A 730 -6.50 -22.72 19.49
CA VAL A 730 -7.61 -23.11 20.36
C VAL A 730 -8.77 -22.16 20.20
N ASN A 731 -9.98 -22.64 20.48
CA ASN A 731 -11.11 -21.75 20.70
C ASN A 731 -10.97 -21.06 22.06
N ASN A 732 -10.79 -19.74 22.05
CA ASN A 732 -10.76 -18.88 23.24
C ASN A 732 -12.00 -17.98 23.24
N ASN A 733 -13.08 -18.47 23.85
CA ASN A 733 -14.34 -17.72 24.00
C ASN A 733 -14.98 -17.24 22.68
N GLY A 734 -14.94 -18.07 21.64
CA GLY A 734 -15.56 -17.78 20.35
C GLY A 734 -14.65 -17.07 19.35
N VAL A 735 -13.38 -16.88 19.69
CA VAL A 735 -12.33 -16.41 18.76
C VAL A 735 -11.23 -17.47 18.73
N LEU A 736 -10.64 -17.69 17.55
CA LEU A 736 -9.49 -18.56 17.40
C LEU A 736 -8.26 -17.83 17.93
N ASP A 737 -7.60 -18.43 18.90
CA ASP A 737 -6.41 -17.91 19.53
C ASP A 737 -5.35 -19.02 19.61
N ASN A 738 -4.29 -18.81 20.36
CA ASN A 738 -3.17 -19.72 20.47
C ASN A 738 -2.81 -20.00 21.94
N VAL A 739 -2.19 -21.16 22.17
CA VAL A 739 -1.61 -21.56 23.45
C VAL A 739 -0.32 -22.33 23.22
N SER A 740 0.54 -22.38 24.24
CA SER A 740 1.65 -23.32 24.24
C SER A 740 1.15 -24.77 24.25
N CYS A 741 1.71 -25.63 23.40
CA CYS A 741 1.32 -27.03 23.27
C CYS A 741 2.49 -27.91 22.80
N ASN A 742 2.26 -29.22 22.70
CA ASN A 742 3.05 -30.08 21.81
C ASN A 742 2.12 -30.58 20.71
N ALA A 743 2.32 -30.11 19.47
CA ALA A 743 1.44 -30.46 18.34
C ALA A 743 1.35 -31.97 18.07
N ALA A 744 2.39 -32.75 18.41
CA ALA A 744 2.38 -34.21 18.25
C ALA A 744 1.50 -34.93 19.29
N SER A 745 1.13 -34.24 20.37
CA SER A 745 0.30 -34.77 21.46
C SER A 745 -0.66 -33.69 21.97
N ALA A 746 -1.31 -32.98 21.03
CA ALA A 746 -2.21 -31.88 21.34
C ALA A 746 -3.42 -32.36 22.16
N SER A 747 -3.86 -31.54 23.12
CA SER A 747 -5.05 -31.84 23.93
C SER A 747 -6.33 -31.73 23.09
N GLY A 748 -7.43 -32.32 23.57
CA GLY A 748 -8.69 -32.36 22.81
C GLY A 748 -9.17 -30.99 22.31
N ASN A 749 -9.07 -29.94 23.12
CA ASN A 749 -9.44 -28.57 22.76
C ASN A 749 -8.48 -27.86 21.79
N GLN A 750 -7.34 -28.48 21.47
CA GLN A 750 -6.35 -28.04 20.47
C GLN A 750 -6.50 -28.80 19.14
N LEU A 751 -7.43 -29.75 19.07
CA LEU A 751 -7.68 -30.59 17.89
C LEU A 751 -8.91 -30.10 17.14
N PHE A 752 -8.79 -30.10 15.81
CA PHE A 752 -9.84 -29.69 14.89
C PHE A 752 -10.18 -30.83 13.94
N THR A 753 -11.45 -30.93 13.54
CA THR A 753 -11.92 -31.91 12.55
C THR A 753 -12.27 -31.20 11.26
N ILE A 754 -11.78 -31.71 10.13
CA ILE A 754 -12.07 -31.15 8.80
C ILE A 754 -13.22 -31.94 8.20
N VAL A 755 -14.32 -31.26 7.84
CA VAL A 755 -15.52 -31.89 7.29
C VAL A 755 -15.90 -31.26 5.95
N PRO A 756 -16.35 -32.06 4.95
CA PRO A 756 -16.86 -31.55 3.67
C PRO A 756 -17.98 -30.51 3.81
#